data_AF-A0A0N4ZD89-F1
#
_entry.id   AF-A0A0N4ZD89-F1
#
_cell.length_a   1.000
_cell.length_b   1.000
_cell.length_c   1.000
_cell.angle_alpha   90.00
_cell.angle_beta   90.00
_cell.angle_gamma   90.00
#
_symmetry.space_group_name_H-M   'P 1'
#
loop_
_entity.id
_entity.type
_entity.pdbx_description
1 polymer ?
#
loop_
_entity_poly.entity_id
_entity_poly.type
_entity_poly.pdbx_seq_one_letter_code
_entity_poly.pdbx_strand_id
1 'polypeptide(L)'
;MWRVTFLTYVFYNYLFQNTHIVFTKCGAYIGKNLTFENSKVTEFLGIPYAKPPTDNLRFKDSQIIDCSGGTIWYLDTLATSCPQFDTIKYPNYSDLYKIKNEDTSEDCLQLNIWRPDKPSGAVLVYFHSGGFSHGSGSVKAYNGSILADKTKAIVITLNYRLGPLGFAQFNDKNTIPGNMGLYDQQTALQWIHENIEYFLGNKDMITIFGDDAGGASISAHLIAPDSRLYFKNAIITSGHMANPWASLQSQQLIEYSYNLSKGLGCKGNDKSQFDCLKKKKIGTIITKYKEIVKKLQSRLFNQPFVISLEDKNFFKTKLKNPFIGDSIYNSKFYKLANILMGNTGNEGSLYLLEKYLIKKSIYKKMNKTKNDFIIEKEMYEKIFDDISKKLKLDRKEKNIIEKNYDYIKSYRRRLSKFLADALYDCDLYRFTSKLIQAKAKMPHVYRFTKNSTANVFPNWMGVTHGIPVEYMFGHPYLYPHLYNQSQLLYEKTYSLVIMQIMRDFSLTGHVDNRWLVFKEGNVTEFLGIPYARPPIGKLRFRPPKEVECISEGVWYAGEFAKACPQRGAIPNLKHKDLWLPRQFDISEDCLQLNIWKPHNPSGVVMVFFHGGGFFYGSGSMDMYNGSVFAVKTNSIIVTVNYRLGALGFGQTRNRKIIPGNIGLLDQQMALKWIHKNIKYFNGNRNLVTIVGEDAGAASVSAHILVKESQKYFRRAIMTSGHMANIWASRNSSDIVNFTEMLIQKLNCSGKVASAVLICLQNAKIQNIITASEELGISLQKQIIGTPFVISLSDPNFFKRTIHDKFMGSDRVFFDFYKDVDILMGNTGCEGSLFTKRRYDREGFRYNYIRKERFFSLNDTAYRKISNELFNILHLNLLQKYELLQAYSNIYTNNMKVARFLSDIMFDCDLNRFTHKLMYHLNIKPYVYRFNRTQLDMRYSRWMGSVHTVPVEYIFGLPFRFEQFFDPAFIDDEQPFSLEIMKIWSEFALKGKLDKRWSLSNDSFVKELLLDYKGIIKEYKILEKPMFTDVCDAIYGELI
;
A
#
# COMPACT_ATOMS: atom_id res chain seq x y z
N MET A 1 -20.37 72.88 -16.24
CA MET A 1 -21.25 71.71 -16.17
C MET A 1 -20.78 70.55 -17.02
N TRP A 2 -20.62 70.70 -18.35
CA TRP A 2 -20.31 69.57 -19.26
C TRP A 2 -19.04 68.77 -18.92
N ARG A 3 -17.96 69.43 -18.45
CA ARG A 3 -16.74 68.73 -17.97
C ARG A 3 -16.98 67.89 -16.70
N VAL A 4 -17.83 68.36 -15.80
CA VAL A 4 -18.21 67.62 -14.59
C VAL A 4 -19.10 66.44 -14.99
N THR A 5 -20.07 66.64 -15.87
CA THR A 5 -20.97 65.59 -16.37
C THR A 5 -20.23 64.51 -17.17
N PHE A 6 -19.28 64.89 -18.02
CA PHE A 6 -18.42 63.96 -18.77
C PHE A 6 -17.47 63.20 -17.85
N LEU A 7 -16.83 63.89 -16.89
CA LEU A 7 -15.99 63.21 -15.89
C LEU A 7 -16.81 62.26 -15.01
N THR A 8 -18.02 62.64 -14.59
CA THR A 8 -18.92 61.71 -13.87
C THR A 8 -19.42 60.58 -14.76
N TYR A 9 -19.69 60.80 -16.05
CA TYR A 9 -20.11 59.74 -16.97
C TYR A 9 -18.96 58.75 -17.27
N VAL A 10 -17.73 59.25 -17.40
CA VAL A 10 -16.52 58.42 -17.58
C VAL A 10 -16.18 57.70 -16.28
N PHE A 11 -16.23 58.37 -15.12
CA PHE A 11 -16.05 57.71 -13.81
C PHE A 11 -17.16 56.68 -13.54
N TYR A 12 -18.41 56.98 -13.88
CA TYR A 12 -19.54 56.07 -13.72
C TYR A 12 -19.42 54.86 -14.65
N ASN A 13 -19.09 55.04 -15.92
CA ASN A 13 -18.84 53.91 -16.83
C ASN A 13 -17.59 53.09 -16.42
N TYR A 14 -16.53 53.74 -15.94
CA TYR A 14 -15.31 53.05 -15.50
C TYR A 14 -15.51 52.28 -14.19
N LEU A 15 -16.27 52.83 -13.23
CA LEU A 15 -16.57 52.19 -11.95
C LEU A 15 -17.65 51.09 -12.07
N PHE A 16 -18.65 51.24 -12.95
CA PHE A 16 -19.82 50.35 -12.97
C PHE A 16 -19.87 49.33 -14.13
N GLN A 17 -19.00 49.39 -15.15
CA GLN A 17 -18.97 48.36 -16.21
C GLN A 17 -18.48 46.98 -15.73
N ASN A 18 -17.75 46.91 -14.62
CA ASN A 18 -17.14 45.68 -14.08
C ASN A 18 -17.71 45.25 -12.71
N THR A 19 -18.80 45.87 -12.26
CA THR A 19 -19.43 45.57 -10.97
C THR A 19 -20.57 44.57 -11.11
N HIS A 20 -20.64 43.58 -10.23
CA HIS A 20 -21.77 42.66 -10.12
C HIS A 20 -22.40 42.83 -8.73
N ILE A 21 -23.73 42.95 -8.69
CA ILE A 21 -24.49 43.15 -7.46
C ILE A 21 -25.16 41.83 -7.06
N VAL A 22 -25.07 41.45 -5.79
CA VAL A 22 -25.81 40.33 -5.19
C VAL A 22 -26.67 40.89 -4.06
N PHE A 23 -27.97 40.65 -4.12
CA PHE A 23 -28.89 41.06 -3.05
C PHE A 23 -29.03 39.93 -2.04
N THR A 24 -28.65 40.20 -0.80
CA THR A 24 -28.73 39.26 0.33
C THR A 24 -29.70 39.80 1.39
N LYS A 25 -29.91 39.03 2.47
CA LYS A 25 -30.64 39.52 3.65
C LYS A 25 -29.95 40.72 4.31
N CYS A 26 -28.62 40.82 4.19
CA CYS A 26 -27.79 41.86 4.82
C CYS A 26 -27.63 43.10 3.93
N GLY A 27 -28.32 43.13 2.77
CA GLY A 27 -28.32 44.21 1.81
C GLY A 27 -27.61 43.87 0.50
N ALA A 28 -27.18 44.88 -0.24
CA ALA A 28 -26.60 44.74 -1.57
C ALA A 28 -25.07 44.61 -1.51
N TYR A 29 -24.54 43.53 -2.08
CA TYR A 29 -23.12 43.19 -2.07
C TYR A 29 -22.57 43.48 -3.47
N ILE A 30 -21.65 44.44 -3.57
CA ILE A 30 -21.07 44.87 -4.84
C ILE A 30 -19.68 44.27 -4.96
N GLY A 31 -19.53 43.33 -5.89
CA GLY A 31 -18.27 42.64 -6.21
C GLY A 31 -17.68 43.09 -7.55
N LYS A 32 -16.43 42.70 -7.78
CA LYS A 32 -15.64 43.06 -8.98
C LYS A 32 -15.45 41.85 -9.89
N ASN A 33 -15.64 42.03 -11.20
CA ASN A 33 -15.41 40.97 -12.17
C ASN A 33 -13.92 40.82 -12.54
N LEU A 34 -13.45 39.58 -12.55
CA LEU A 34 -12.18 39.12 -13.10
C LEU A 34 -12.45 38.36 -14.40
N THR A 35 -11.79 38.75 -15.48
CA THR A 35 -11.95 38.12 -16.80
C THR A 35 -10.78 37.19 -17.11
N PHE A 36 -11.08 35.94 -17.45
CA PHE A 36 -10.14 34.94 -17.97
C PHE A 36 -10.47 34.62 -19.44
N GLU A 37 -9.57 33.94 -20.15
CA GLU A 37 -9.69 33.70 -21.61
C GLU A 37 -11.07 33.18 -22.07
N ASN A 38 -11.72 32.33 -21.27
CA ASN A 38 -13.00 31.69 -21.62
C ASN A 38 -14.06 31.76 -20.50
N SER A 39 -13.89 32.62 -19.50
CA SER A 39 -14.75 32.66 -18.31
C SER A 39 -14.58 33.95 -17.52
N LYS A 40 -15.54 34.26 -16.65
CA LYS A 40 -15.37 35.30 -15.62
C LYS A 40 -15.67 34.76 -14.23
N VAL A 41 -15.05 35.40 -13.26
CA VAL A 41 -15.21 35.15 -11.82
C VAL A 41 -15.43 36.50 -11.16
N THR A 42 -16.49 36.64 -10.38
CA THR A 42 -16.72 37.81 -9.54
C THR A 42 -16.09 37.58 -8.17
N GLU A 43 -15.27 38.52 -7.70
CA GLU A 43 -14.74 38.54 -6.34
C GLU A 43 -15.55 39.47 -5.43
N PHE A 44 -15.84 39.01 -4.22
CA PHE A 44 -16.44 39.78 -3.13
C PHE A 44 -15.51 39.63 -1.92
N LEU A 45 -14.79 40.69 -1.58
CA LEU A 45 -13.69 40.65 -0.63
C LEU A 45 -14.07 41.37 0.67
N GLY A 46 -13.60 40.85 1.81
CA GLY A 46 -13.76 41.53 3.10
C GLY A 46 -15.16 41.50 3.71
N ILE A 47 -15.96 40.48 3.42
CA ILE A 47 -17.33 40.34 3.95
C ILE A 47 -17.28 40.03 5.44
N PRO A 48 -17.87 40.85 6.33
CA PRO A 48 -17.98 40.51 7.74
C PRO A 48 -19.04 39.42 7.96
N TYR A 49 -18.66 38.32 8.61
CA TYR A 49 -19.60 37.25 8.99
C TYR A 49 -20.01 37.32 10.46
N ALA A 50 -19.25 38.06 11.27
CA ALA A 50 -19.50 38.25 12.69
C ALA A 50 -19.19 39.69 13.12
N LYS A 51 -19.71 40.08 14.28
CA LYS A 51 -19.38 41.36 14.92
C LYS A 51 -17.88 41.41 15.24
N PRO A 52 -17.24 42.58 15.13
CA PRO A 52 -15.84 42.76 15.51
C PRO A 52 -15.60 42.29 16.96
N PRO A 53 -14.65 41.37 17.22
CA PRO A 53 -14.38 40.85 18.56
C PRO A 53 -13.51 41.83 19.38
N THR A 54 -13.87 43.11 19.36
CA THR A 54 -13.20 44.21 20.07
C THR A 54 -13.86 44.47 21.42
N ASP A 55 -13.22 45.29 22.25
CA ASP A 55 -13.78 45.83 23.49
C ASP A 55 -14.35 44.75 24.43
N ASN A 56 -15.68 44.72 24.59
CA ASN A 56 -16.38 43.78 25.46
C ASN A 56 -16.55 42.38 24.85
N LEU A 57 -16.36 42.24 23.54
CA LEU A 57 -16.41 40.96 22.80
C LEU A 57 -15.03 40.29 22.71
N ARG A 58 -13.95 40.97 23.14
CA ARG A 58 -12.62 40.36 23.18
C ARG A 58 -12.62 39.12 24.09
N PHE A 59 -12.02 38.03 23.59
CA PHE A 59 -11.99 36.69 24.22
C PHE A 59 -13.36 36.02 24.43
N LYS A 60 -14.45 36.58 23.90
CA LYS A 60 -15.77 35.96 23.87
C LYS A 60 -15.99 35.21 22.56
N ASP A 61 -16.95 34.30 22.55
CA ASP A 61 -17.41 33.68 21.31
C ASP A 61 -17.92 34.75 20.34
N SER A 62 -17.72 34.50 19.05
CA SER A 62 -18.20 35.39 18.00
C SER A 62 -19.72 35.44 17.97
N GLN A 63 -20.24 36.60 17.57
CA GLN A 63 -21.66 36.82 17.38
C GLN A 63 -21.89 37.08 15.90
N ILE A 64 -22.81 36.36 15.28
CA ILE A 64 -23.16 36.57 13.87
C ILE A 64 -23.57 38.03 13.64
N ILE A 65 -23.26 38.56 12.45
CA ILE A 65 -23.60 39.94 12.10
C ILE A 65 -25.14 40.10 11.99
N ASP A 66 -25.65 41.23 12.46
CA ASP A 66 -27.07 41.58 12.32
C ASP A 66 -27.33 42.22 10.96
N CYS A 67 -28.32 41.69 10.24
CA CYS A 67 -28.63 42.01 8.85
C CYS A 67 -29.89 42.87 8.69
N SER A 68 -30.45 43.41 9.78
CA SER A 68 -31.71 44.14 9.80
C SER A 68 -31.71 45.53 9.10
N GLY A 69 -30.55 46.04 8.68
CA GLY A 69 -30.38 47.43 8.22
C GLY A 69 -30.29 47.68 6.71
N GLY A 70 -30.31 46.67 5.84
CA GLY A 70 -30.29 46.85 4.38
C GLY A 70 -29.08 47.63 3.83
N THR A 71 -27.87 47.32 4.30
CA THR A 71 -26.63 48.05 3.99
C THR A 71 -26.10 47.77 2.56
N ILE A 72 -25.55 48.77 1.89
CA ILE A 72 -24.78 48.58 0.64
C ILE A 72 -23.33 48.34 1.00
N TRP A 73 -22.80 47.18 0.63
CA TRP A 73 -21.43 46.76 0.88
C TRP A 73 -20.58 46.86 -0.39
N TYR A 74 -19.56 47.71 -0.36
CA TYR A 74 -18.51 47.76 -1.39
C TYR A 74 -17.37 46.83 -0.96
N LEU A 75 -17.18 45.73 -1.70
CA LEU A 75 -16.40 44.57 -1.26
C LEU A 75 -15.19 44.34 -2.19
N ASP A 76 -14.31 45.34 -2.27
CA ASP A 76 -13.11 45.35 -3.13
C ASP A 76 -11.78 45.28 -2.36
N THR A 77 -11.85 45.19 -1.03
CA THR A 77 -10.68 45.08 -0.15
C THR A 77 -10.64 43.70 0.52
N LEU A 78 -9.46 43.09 0.54
CA LEU A 78 -9.27 41.77 1.16
C LEU A 78 -9.62 41.79 2.65
N ALA A 79 -10.18 40.68 3.14
CA ALA A 79 -10.48 40.50 4.56
C ALA A 79 -9.27 40.79 5.45
N THR A 80 -9.47 41.61 6.48
CA THR A 80 -8.41 42.07 7.37
C THR A 80 -7.85 40.93 8.21
N SER A 81 -6.53 40.82 8.30
CA SER A 81 -5.86 39.72 9.00
C SER A 81 -5.95 39.89 10.52
N CYS A 82 -6.12 38.80 11.27
CA CYS A 82 -6.18 38.85 12.73
C CYS A 82 -4.82 39.18 13.36
N PRO A 83 -4.77 39.74 14.59
CA PRO A 83 -3.53 40.13 15.24
C PRO A 83 -2.64 38.92 15.52
N GLN A 84 -1.39 39.00 15.07
CA GLN A 84 -0.44 37.90 15.08
C GLN A 84 1.00 38.45 15.05
N PHE A 85 1.98 37.56 15.05
CA PHE A 85 3.37 37.93 14.78
C PHE A 85 4.03 36.91 13.87
N ASP A 86 4.97 37.35 13.06
CA ASP A 86 5.71 36.46 12.17
C ASP A 86 6.58 35.47 12.96
N THR A 87 6.32 34.18 12.76
CA THR A 87 7.05 33.06 13.37
C THR A 87 8.08 32.44 12.42
N ILE A 88 7.96 32.65 11.11
CA ILE A 88 8.76 31.93 10.11
C ILE A 88 10.08 32.66 9.90
N LYS A 89 11.20 31.97 10.17
CA LYS A 89 12.54 32.57 10.18
C LYS A 89 13.36 32.28 8.92
N TYR A 90 12.75 31.71 7.88
CA TYR A 90 13.48 31.33 6.67
C TYR A 90 13.65 32.54 5.73
N PRO A 91 14.89 32.95 5.38
CA PRO A 91 15.14 34.20 4.64
C PRO A 91 14.48 34.28 3.25
N ASN A 92 14.27 33.13 2.60
CA ASN A 92 13.68 33.03 1.27
C ASN A 92 12.22 32.54 1.31
N TYR A 93 11.54 32.68 2.46
CA TYR A 93 10.13 32.34 2.55
C TYR A 93 9.32 33.25 1.62
N SER A 94 8.49 32.64 0.79
CA SER A 94 7.81 33.29 -0.33
C SER A 94 7.00 34.51 0.13
N ASP A 95 7.15 35.62 -0.59
CA ASP A 95 6.35 36.84 -0.39
C ASP A 95 4.83 36.57 -0.50
N LEU A 96 4.44 35.43 -1.09
CA LEU A 96 3.04 35.04 -1.25
C LEU A 96 2.32 34.77 0.09
N TYR A 97 3.05 34.46 1.16
CA TYR A 97 2.50 34.12 2.48
C TYR A 97 2.77 35.20 3.54
N LYS A 98 3.45 36.30 3.18
CA LYS A 98 3.82 37.34 4.15
C LYS A 98 2.62 38.17 4.59
N ILE A 99 2.54 38.40 5.89
CA ILE A 99 1.58 39.31 6.54
C ILE A 99 2.41 40.34 7.31
N LYS A 100 2.17 41.63 7.10
CA LYS A 100 2.83 42.65 7.91
C LYS A 100 1.98 42.93 9.15
N ASN A 101 2.65 43.17 10.29
CA ASN A 101 1.94 43.44 11.55
C ASN A 101 1.07 44.70 11.48
N GLU A 102 1.46 45.70 10.68
CA GLU A 102 0.68 46.92 10.42
C GLU A 102 -0.64 46.67 9.68
N ASP A 103 -0.77 45.53 9.00
CA ASP A 103 -1.94 45.12 8.23
C ASP A 103 -2.90 44.22 9.03
N THR A 104 -2.79 44.21 10.37
CA THR A 104 -3.60 43.37 11.25
C THR A 104 -4.54 44.17 12.15
N SER A 105 -5.74 43.67 12.38
CA SER A 105 -6.77 44.29 13.23
C SER A 105 -7.52 43.23 14.05
N GLU A 106 -8.06 43.62 15.21
CA GLU A 106 -9.00 42.77 15.94
C GLU A 106 -10.34 42.64 15.21
N ASP A 107 -10.71 43.63 14.41
CA ASP A 107 -11.81 43.52 13.45
C ASP A 107 -11.36 42.71 12.23
N CYS A 108 -11.31 41.39 12.41
CA CYS A 108 -10.78 40.44 11.42
C CYS A 108 -11.73 39.29 11.08
N LEU A 109 -12.95 39.25 11.64
CA LEU A 109 -13.90 38.16 11.40
C LEU A 109 -14.64 38.36 10.06
N GLN A 110 -13.86 38.25 9.00
CA GLN A 110 -14.23 38.52 7.62
C GLN A 110 -13.86 37.34 6.70
N LEU A 111 -14.51 37.27 5.54
CA LEU A 111 -14.28 36.27 4.50
C LEU A 111 -14.24 36.88 3.10
N ASN A 112 -13.65 36.15 2.16
CA ASN A 112 -13.56 36.49 0.75
C ASN A 112 -14.27 35.41 -0.08
N ILE A 113 -15.01 35.79 -1.13
CA ILE A 113 -15.75 34.89 -2.01
C ILE A 113 -15.34 35.12 -3.46
N TRP A 114 -14.96 34.05 -4.16
CA TRP A 114 -14.82 34.02 -5.61
C TRP A 114 -15.92 33.17 -6.22
N ARG A 115 -16.83 33.83 -6.96
CA ARG A 115 -17.99 33.21 -7.62
C ARG A 115 -17.75 33.14 -9.13
N PRO A 116 -17.71 31.96 -9.76
CA PRO A 116 -17.67 31.86 -11.21
C PRO A 116 -19.00 32.28 -11.85
N ASP A 117 -19.00 32.76 -13.10
CA ASP A 117 -20.22 33.18 -13.80
C ASP A 117 -21.29 32.08 -13.89
N LYS A 118 -20.84 30.82 -14.02
CA LYS A 118 -21.68 29.62 -14.08
C LYS A 118 -21.28 28.65 -12.98
N PRO A 119 -21.73 28.86 -11.73
CA PRO A 119 -21.42 27.95 -10.62
C PRO A 119 -22.02 26.57 -10.82
N SER A 120 -21.27 25.53 -10.46
CA SER A 120 -21.76 24.15 -10.40
C SER A 120 -22.67 23.87 -9.19
N GLY A 121 -22.82 24.86 -8.31
CA GLY A 121 -23.44 24.73 -6.99
C GLY A 121 -22.49 24.26 -5.89
N ALA A 122 -21.33 23.67 -6.22
CA ALA A 122 -20.34 23.29 -5.21
C ALA A 122 -19.73 24.51 -4.51
N VAL A 123 -19.46 24.39 -3.21
CA VAL A 123 -18.85 25.45 -2.39
C VAL A 123 -17.62 24.90 -1.67
N LEU A 124 -16.47 25.53 -1.87
CA LEU A 124 -15.19 25.18 -1.25
C LEU A 124 -14.83 26.23 -0.20
N VAL A 125 -14.78 25.85 1.08
CA VAL A 125 -14.48 26.77 2.19
C VAL A 125 -13.13 26.41 2.79
N TYR A 126 -12.18 27.34 2.74
CA TYR A 126 -10.81 27.14 3.16
C TYR A 126 -10.53 27.64 4.57
N PHE A 127 -9.94 26.80 5.41
CA PHE A 127 -9.32 27.20 6.67
C PHE A 127 -7.80 27.23 6.52
N HIS A 128 -7.20 28.38 6.78
CA HIS A 128 -5.77 28.60 6.57
C HIS A 128 -4.87 27.91 7.60
N SER A 129 -3.64 27.63 7.20
CA SER A 129 -2.57 27.08 8.04
C SER A 129 -1.93 28.13 8.97
N GLY A 130 -0.94 27.70 9.77
CA GLY A 130 -0.15 28.59 10.64
C GLY A 130 -0.15 28.18 12.12
N GLY A 131 -0.36 26.89 12.43
CA GLY A 131 -0.26 26.35 13.78
C GLY A 131 -1.10 27.09 14.84
N PHE A 132 -2.26 27.65 14.45
CA PHE A 132 -3.15 28.48 15.28
C PHE A 132 -2.53 29.78 15.82
N SER A 133 -1.36 30.18 15.33
CA SER A 133 -0.58 31.31 15.87
C SER A 133 -0.42 32.47 14.89
N HIS A 134 -0.46 32.17 13.59
CA HIS A 134 -0.34 33.10 12.47
C HIS A 134 -1.14 32.53 11.27
N GLY A 135 -1.18 33.28 10.17
CA GLY A 135 -1.93 32.95 8.96
C GLY A 135 -3.08 33.91 8.68
N SER A 136 -3.60 33.87 7.45
CA SER A 136 -4.74 34.67 7.00
C SER A 136 -5.30 34.07 5.71
N GLY A 137 -6.62 34.02 5.57
CA GLY A 137 -7.31 33.67 4.33
C GLY A 137 -7.11 34.69 3.20
N SER A 138 -6.47 35.83 3.47
CA SER A 138 -6.23 36.92 2.53
C SER A 138 -4.81 37.00 1.99
N VAL A 139 -3.90 36.07 2.34
CA VAL A 139 -2.56 36.04 1.73
C VAL A 139 -2.67 35.70 0.24
N LYS A 140 -1.71 36.19 -0.56
CA LYS A 140 -1.71 36.00 -2.02
C LYS A 140 -1.76 34.52 -2.41
N ALA A 141 -1.11 33.66 -1.62
CA ALA A 141 -1.11 32.23 -1.84
C ALA A 141 -2.51 31.57 -1.83
N TYR A 142 -3.52 32.19 -1.22
CA TYR A 142 -4.88 31.63 -1.17
C TYR A 142 -5.87 32.38 -2.07
N ASN A 143 -5.38 33.07 -3.10
CA ASN A 143 -6.26 33.70 -4.08
C ASN A 143 -7.13 32.63 -4.78
N GLY A 144 -8.43 32.64 -4.48
CA GLY A 144 -9.37 31.62 -4.93
C GLY A 144 -9.82 31.72 -6.39
N SER A 145 -9.36 32.72 -7.14
CA SER A 145 -9.89 33.02 -8.48
C SER A 145 -9.67 31.89 -9.49
N ILE A 146 -8.46 31.30 -9.55
CA ILE A 146 -8.18 30.18 -10.46
C ILE A 146 -8.90 28.91 -10.02
N LEU A 147 -8.94 28.63 -8.71
CA LEU A 147 -9.67 27.47 -8.19
C LEU A 147 -11.17 27.59 -8.53
N ALA A 148 -11.77 28.77 -8.36
CA ALA A 148 -13.15 29.04 -8.76
C ALA A 148 -13.36 28.88 -10.27
N ASP A 149 -12.45 29.42 -11.09
CA ASP A 149 -12.52 29.27 -12.55
C ASP A 149 -12.46 27.80 -12.99
N LYS A 150 -11.47 27.03 -12.52
CA LYS A 150 -11.23 25.66 -13.03
C LYS A 150 -12.22 24.64 -12.48
N THR A 151 -12.70 24.83 -11.26
CA THR A 151 -13.67 23.90 -10.64
C THR A 151 -15.12 24.27 -10.92
N LYS A 152 -15.38 25.53 -11.28
CA LYS A 152 -16.71 26.13 -11.30
C LYS A 152 -17.41 26.08 -9.93
N ALA A 153 -16.69 25.81 -8.84
CA ALA A 153 -17.19 25.95 -7.48
C ALA A 153 -17.07 27.40 -7.01
N ILE A 154 -17.90 27.77 -6.03
CA ILE A 154 -17.67 29.01 -5.27
C ILE A 154 -16.55 28.74 -4.28
N VAL A 155 -15.53 29.58 -4.26
CA VAL A 155 -14.39 29.44 -3.35
C VAL A 155 -14.47 30.53 -2.28
N ILE A 156 -14.34 30.12 -1.02
CA ILE A 156 -14.40 31.00 0.14
C ILE A 156 -13.14 30.82 0.97
N THR A 157 -12.45 31.92 1.29
CA THR A 157 -11.40 31.94 2.31
C THR A 157 -11.85 32.83 3.46
N LEU A 158 -11.46 32.49 4.68
CA LEU A 158 -11.88 33.26 5.86
C LEU A 158 -10.76 33.41 6.88
N ASN A 159 -10.90 34.44 7.71
CA ASN A 159 -10.05 34.66 8.88
C ASN A 159 -10.77 34.23 10.16
N TYR A 160 -10.00 33.68 11.11
CA TYR A 160 -10.45 33.30 12.44
C TYR A 160 -9.41 33.75 13.47
N ARG A 161 -9.81 34.00 14.73
CA ARG A 161 -8.86 34.50 15.75
C ARG A 161 -7.76 33.49 16.05
N LEU A 162 -6.56 34.01 16.29
CA LEU A 162 -5.33 33.24 16.49
C LEU A 162 -4.72 33.50 17.88
N GLY A 163 -3.76 32.64 18.25
CA GLY A 163 -3.01 32.73 19.50
C GLY A 163 -3.92 32.85 20.73
N PRO A 164 -3.59 33.71 21.71
CA PRO A 164 -4.41 33.85 22.91
C PRO A 164 -5.80 34.44 22.63
N LEU A 165 -5.98 35.22 21.56
CA LEU A 165 -7.30 35.79 21.24
C LEU A 165 -8.30 34.72 20.78
N GLY A 166 -7.82 33.67 20.13
CA GLY A 166 -8.65 32.55 19.66
C GLY A 166 -8.66 31.34 20.60
N PHE A 167 -7.60 31.14 21.40
CA PHE A 167 -7.38 29.86 22.08
C PHE A 167 -6.94 29.96 23.54
N ALA A 168 -6.93 31.15 24.16
CA ALA A 168 -6.78 31.24 25.62
C ALA A 168 -7.99 30.59 26.32
N GLN A 169 -7.79 30.14 27.56
CA GLN A 169 -8.82 29.51 28.38
C GLN A 169 -8.59 29.80 29.85
N PHE A 170 -9.64 30.12 30.60
CA PHE A 170 -9.61 30.25 32.07
C PHE A 170 -10.36 29.09 32.74
N ASN A 171 -10.19 28.95 34.07
CA ASN A 171 -10.92 27.95 34.85
C ASN A 171 -12.43 28.20 34.79
N ASP A 172 -12.85 29.44 35.03
CA ASP A 172 -14.22 29.89 34.76
C ASP A 172 -14.41 30.12 33.26
N LYS A 173 -14.85 29.08 32.57
CA LYS A 173 -15.14 29.10 31.13
C LYS A 173 -16.23 30.10 30.73
N ASN A 174 -16.96 30.70 31.67
CA ASN A 174 -17.87 31.81 31.36
C ASN A 174 -17.13 33.12 31.07
N THR A 175 -15.88 33.25 31.52
CA THR A 175 -15.02 34.39 31.22
C THR A 175 -14.33 34.21 29.87
N ILE A 176 -13.34 33.31 29.79
CA ILE A 176 -12.62 32.92 28.57
C ILE A 176 -12.82 31.40 28.36
N PRO A 177 -13.67 30.99 27.40
CA PRO A 177 -14.14 29.61 27.29
C PRO A 177 -13.12 28.60 26.74
N GLY A 178 -12.15 29.07 25.94
CA GLY A 178 -11.33 28.23 25.08
C GLY A 178 -11.97 28.00 23.72
N ASN A 179 -11.16 27.74 22.69
CA ASN A 179 -11.60 27.43 21.32
C ASN A 179 -12.43 28.52 20.60
N MET A 180 -12.35 29.80 21.01
CA MET A 180 -13.04 30.90 20.33
C MET A 180 -12.70 30.99 18.83
N GLY A 181 -11.47 30.65 18.42
CA GLY A 181 -11.06 30.60 17.02
C GLY A 181 -11.77 29.49 16.21
N LEU A 182 -12.07 28.33 16.81
CA LEU A 182 -12.91 27.31 16.17
C LEU A 182 -14.38 27.73 16.14
N TYR A 183 -14.82 28.48 17.15
CA TYR A 183 -16.16 29.06 17.19
C TYR A 183 -16.35 30.14 16.12
N ASP A 184 -15.31 30.92 15.80
CA ASP A 184 -15.29 31.85 14.66
C ASP A 184 -15.50 31.11 13.33
N GLN A 185 -14.77 30.01 13.12
CA GLN A 185 -14.96 29.16 11.94
C GLN A 185 -16.39 28.57 11.89
N GLN A 186 -16.94 28.14 13.02
CA GLN A 186 -18.33 27.64 13.10
C GLN A 186 -19.36 28.74 12.76
N THR A 187 -19.14 29.96 13.25
CA THR A 187 -20.00 31.12 12.95
C THR A 187 -19.90 31.52 11.48
N ALA A 188 -18.70 31.46 10.89
CA ALA A 188 -18.52 31.68 9.45
C ALA A 188 -19.24 30.61 8.62
N LEU A 189 -19.16 29.33 9.01
CA LEU A 189 -19.90 28.25 8.36
C LEU A 189 -21.41 28.44 8.46
N GLN A 190 -21.92 28.90 9.61
CA GLN A 190 -23.32 29.27 9.75
C GLN A 190 -23.70 30.39 8.77
N TRP A 191 -22.92 31.49 8.74
CA TRP A 191 -23.17 32.60 7.82
C TRP A 191 -23.16 32.15 6.36
N ILE A 192 -22.19 31.32 5.96
CA ILE A 192 -22.09 30.76 4.61
C ILE A 192 -23.34 29.93 4.31
N HIS A 193 -23.72 29.02 5.19
CA HIS A 193 -24.89 28.17 5.00
C HIS A 193 -26.19 28.98 4.86
N GLU A 194 -26.33 30.09 5.56
CA GLU A 194 -27.49 30.98 5.50
C GLU A 194 -27.52 31.92 4.27
N ASN A 195 -26.38 32.18 3.63
CA ASN A 195 -26.25 33.21 2.60
C ASN A 195 -25.74 32.73 1.23
N ILE A 196 -25.14 31.54 1.12
CA ILE A 196 -24.44 31.13 -0.11
C ILE A 196 -25.36 30.95 -1.32
N GLU A 197 -26.65 30.70 -1.09
CA GLU A 197 -27.66 30.60 -2.15
C GLU A 197 -27.85 31.93 -2.90
N TYR A 198 -27.65 33.09 -2.25
CA TYR A 198 -27.67 34.40 -2.91
C TYR A 198 -26.51 34.55 -3.91
N PHE A 199 -25.41 33.83 -3.69
CA PHE A 199 -24.25 33.77 -4.59
C PHE A 199 -24.35 32.62 -5.60
N LEU A 200 -25.51 31.96 -5.70
CA LEU A 200 -25.78 30.78 -6.54
C LEU A 200 -24.99 29.51 -6.14
N GLY A 201 -24.56 29.41 -4.88
CA GLY A 201 -24.04 28.16 -4.33
C GLY A 201 -25.13 27.30 -3.74
N ASN A 202 -24.85 26.01 -3.53
CA ASN A 202 -25.75 25.09 -2.87
C ASN A 202 -25.24 24.80 -1.46
N LYS A 203 -26.03 25.15 -0.44
CA LYS A 203 -25.68 24.96 0.98
C LYS A 203 -25.53 23.47 1.37
N ASP A 204 -26.15 22.55 0.63
CA ASP A 204 -25.99 21.10 0.80
C ASP A 204 -24.73 20.55 0.11
N MET A 205 -23.98 21.37 -0.63
CA MET A 205 -22.74 20.99 -1.33
C MET A 205 -21.52 21.77 -0.84
N ILE A 206 -21.53 22.15 0.45
CA ILE A 206 -20.39 22.77 1.11
C ILE A 206 -19.33 21.71 1.43
N THR A 207 -18.11 21.94 0.95
CA THR A 207 -16.90 21.19 1.27
C THR A 207 -15.94 22.09 2.03
N ILE A 208 -15.56 21.71 3.25
CA ILE A 208 -14.51 22.39 4.00
C ILE A 208 -13.14 21.78 3.66
N PHE A 209 -12.13 22.60 3.42
CA PHE A 209 -10.76 22.14 3.14
C PHE A 209 -9.69 23.01 3.81
N GLY A 210 -8.54 22.43 4.10
CA GLY A 210 -7.49 23.11 4.85
C GLY A 210 -6.23 22.27 4.99
N ASP A 211 -5.11 22.95 5.19
CA ASP A 211 -3.81 22.37 5.51
C ASP A 211 -3.35 22.72 6.92
N ASP A 212 -2.49 21.88 7.51
CA ASP A 212 -1.90 22.12 8.84
C ASP A 212 -2.97 22.41 9.91
N ALA A 213 -2.91 23.57 10.59
CA ALA A 213 -3.92 24.00 11.56
C ALA A 213 -5.34 24.10 10.96
N GLY A 214 -5.46 24.39 9.67
CA GLY A 214 -6.72 24.34 8.94
C GLY A 214 -7.26 22.92 8.81
N GLY A 215 -6.39 21.95 8.52
CA GLY A 215 -6.76 20.52 8.54
C GLY A 215 -7.16 20.04 9.94
N ALA A 216 -6.42 20.47 10.97
CA ALA A 216 -6.76 20.22 12.37
C ALA A 216 -8.13 20.82 12.76
N SER A 217 -8.42 22.03 12.30
CA SER A 217 -9.72 22.68 12.46
C SER A 217 -10.86 21.85 11.87
N ILE A 218 -10.69 21.32 10.65
CA ILE A 218 -11.70 20.48 9.98
C ILE A 218 -11.98 19.23 10.80
N SER A 219 -10.95 18.55 11.29
CA SER A 219 -11.15 17.37 12.12
C SER A 219 -11.87 17.68 13.45
N ALA A 220 -11.68 18.88 14.00
CA ALA A 220 -12.44 19.36 15.16
C ALA A 220 -13.91 19.61 14.81
N HIS A 221 -14.21 20.17 13.63
CA HIS A 221 -15.58 20.36 13.15
C HIS A 221 -16.33 19.04 12.87
N LEU A 222 -15.63 17.94 12.56
CA LEU A 222 -16.26 16.61 12.46
C LEU A 222 -16.79 16.12 13.82
N ILE A 223 -16.21 16.61 14.92
CA ILE A 223 -16.52 16.21 16.31
C ILE A 223 -17.42 17.25 17.01
N ALA A 224 -17.47 18.49 16.53
CA ALA A 224 -18.34 19.50 17.13
C ALA A 224 -19.82 19.25 16.80
N PRO A 225 -20.72 19.15 17.79
CA PRO A 225 -22.13 18.83 17.58
C PRO A 225 -22.86 19.83 16.68
N ASP A 226 -22.54 21.11 16.81
CA ASP A 226 -23.24 22.20 16.10
C ASP A 226 -22.68 22.45 14.69
N SER A 227 -21.49 21.95 14.39
CA SER A 227 -20.89 22.08 13.05
C SER A 227 -21.48 21.12 12.01
N ARG A 228 -22.15 20.05 12.45
CA ARG A 228 -22.63 18.96 11.57
C ARG A 228 -23.60 19.41 10.48
N LEU A 229 -24.27 20.55 10.65
CA LEU A 229 -25.30 21.02 9.73
C LEU A 229 -24.71 21.77 8.53
N TYR A 230 -23.49 22.31 8.63
CA TYR A 230 -23.01 23.33 7.70
C TYR A 230 -22.13 22.84 6.55
N PHE A 231 -21.75 21.57 6.51
CA PHE A 231 -20.92 21.02 5.43
C PHE A 231 -21.27 19.57 5.11
N LYS A 232 -20.88 19.08 3.94
CA LYS A 232 -21.11 17.72 3.44
C LYS A 232 -19.82 16.93 3.27
N ASN A 233 -18.78 17.56 2.75
CA ASN A 233 -17.48 16.91 2.51
C ASN A 233 -16.35 17.64 3.25
N ALA A 234 -15.25 16.93 3.50
CA ALA A 234 -14.07 17.44 4.17
C ALA A 234 -12.79 17.02 3.44
N ILE A 235 -11.89 17.97 3.18
CA ILE A 235 -10.55 17.71 2.63
C ILE A 235 -9.49 18.12 3.65
N ILE A 236 -8.76 17.15 4.21
CA ILE A 236 -7.82 17.34 5.32
C ILE A 236 -6.39 17.12 4.82
N THR A 237 -5.59 18.18 4.71
CA THR A 237 -4.23 18.11 4.18
C THR A 237 -3.22 18.29 5.31
N SER A 238 -2.28 17.35 5.48
CA SER A 238 -1.10 17.54 6.34
C SER A 238 -1.41 18.09 7.75
N GLY A 239 -2.50 17.66 8.38
CA GLY A 239 -2.86 18.14 9.72
C GLY A 239 -4.26 17.72 10.16
N HIS A 240 -4.37 17.18 11.37
CA HIS A 240 -5.60 16.83 12.07
C HIS A 240 -5.42 17.05 13.59
N MET A 241 -6.50 17.17 14.37
CA MET A 241 -6.45 17.59 15.77
C MET A 241 -5.70 16.60 16.68
N ALA A 242 -5.58 15.35 16.24
CA ALA A 242 -4.80 14.31 16.91
C ALA A 242 -3.28 14.37 16.69
N ASN A 243 -2.78 15.22 15.79
CA ASN A 243 -1.35 15.45 15.72
C ASN A 243 -0.88 16.08 17.04
N PRO A 244 0.33 15.74 17.52
CA PRO A 244 0.79 16.13 18.86
C PRO A 244 1.00 17.63 19.06
N TRP A 245 1.01 18.41 17.97
CA TRP A 245 1.12 19.86 17.98
C TRP A 245 -0.24 20.58 17.94
N ALA A 246 -1.33 19.88 17.59
CA ALA A 246 -2.59 20.50 17.23
C ALA A 246 -3.56 20.72 18.41
N SER A 247 -3.43 19.92 19.49
CA SER A 247 -4.30 20.02 20.66
C SER A 247 -3.57 19.81 21.98
N LEU A 248 -4.12 20.37 23.06
CA LEU A 248 -3.60 20.28 24.42
C LEU A 248 -4.73 20.03 25.44
N GLN A 249 -4.36 19.51 26.60
CA GLN A 249 -5.29 19.37 27.73
C GLN A 249 -5.63 20.75 28.29
N SER A 250 -6.89 20.98 28.66
CA SER A 250 -7.40 22.29 29.12
C SER A 250 -6.56 22.91 30.24
N GLN A 251 -6.10 22.11 31.20
CA GLN A 251 -5.23 22.58 32.29
C GLN A 251 -3.95 23.27 31.80
N GLN A 252 -3.35 22.77 30.72
CA GLN A 252 -2.13 23.36 30.16
C GLN A 252 -2.42 24.73 29.52
N LEU A 253 -3.54 24.88 28.81
CA LEU A 253 -3.93 26.17 28.24
C LEU A 253 -4.28 27.19 29.33
N ILE A 254 -4.90 26.74 30.42
CA ILE A 254 -5.23 27.57 31.57
C ILE A 254 -3.95 28.14 32.21
N GLU A 255 -2.92 27.30 32.40
CA GLU A 255 -1.61 27.75 32.87
C GLU A 255 -0.98 28.81 31.96
N TYR A 256 -1.03 28.61 30.63
CA TYR A 256 -0.52 29.61 29.68
C TYR A 256 -1.32 30.91 29.70
N SER A 257 -2.64 30.81 29.85
CA SER A 257 -3.54 31.96 29.91
C SER A 257 -3.28 32.78 31.17
N TYR A 258 -3.07 32.14 32.32
CA TYR A 258 -2.66 32.85 33.54
C TYR A 258 -1.25 33.42 33.46
N ASN A 259 -0.29 32.74 32.80
CA ASN A 259 1.05 33.29 32.59
C ASN A 259 1.01 34.56 31.72
N LEU A 260 0.20 34.56 30.66
CA LEU A 260 -0.06 35.74 29.84
C LEU A 260 -0.67 36.87 30.66
N SER A 261 -1.75 36.57 31.40
CA SER A 261 -2.48 37.53 32.22
C SER A 261 -1.60 38.17 33.30
N LYS A 262 -0.93 37.35 34.13
CA LYS A 262 0.01 37.82 35.15
C LYS A 262 1.16 38.60 34.54
N GLY A 263 1.67 38.13 33.40
CA GLY A 263 2.72 38.77 32.65
C GLY A 263 2.37 40.15 32.08
N LEU A 264 1.06 40.46 31.96
CA LEU A 264 0.52 41.77 31.58
C LEU A 264 0.11 42.62 32.80
N GLY A 265 0.39 42.16 34.02
CA GLY A 265 0.04 42.84 35.26
C GLY A 265 -1.43 42.67 35.67
N CYS A 266 -2.17 41.75 35.06
CA CYS A 266 -3.54 41.43 35.47
C CYS A 266 -3.52 40.46 36.68
N LYS A 267 -4.23 40.83 37.75
CA LYS A 267 -4.24 40.10 39.04
C LYS A 267 -5.67 39.80 39.51
N GLY A 268 -5.80 38.94 40.52
CA GLY A 268 -7.07 38.56 41.15
C GLY A 268 -7.70 37.31 40.53
N ASN A 269 -9.02 37.18 40.64
CA ASN A 269 -9.78 36.04 40.12
C ASN A 269 -9.99 36.14 38.59
N ASP A 270 -10.61 35.12 37.99
CA ASP A 270 -10.83 35.04 36.54
C ASP A 270 -11.56 36.25 35.97
N LYS A 271 -12.58 36.76 36.69
CA LYS A 271 -13.34 37.94 36.30
C LYS A 271 -12.47 39.20 36.28
N SER A 272 -11.71 39.48 37.34
CA SER A 272 -10.85 40.67 37.40
C SER A 272 -9.69 40.61 36.40
N GLN A 273 -9.14 39.42 36.16
CA GLN A 273 -8.12 39.20 35.13
C GLN A 273 -8.70 39.40 33.72
N PHE A 274 -9.90 38.88 33.44
CA PHE A 274 -10.61 39.07 32.19
C PHE A 274 -10.90 40.57 31.93
N ASP A 275 -11.43 41.28 32.92
CA ASP A 275 -11.71 42.72 32.81
C ASP A 275 -10.44 43.55 32.57
N CYS A 276 -9.32 43.14 33.16
CA CYS A 276 -8.01 43.73 32.90
C CYS A 276 -7.53 43.47 31.47
N LEU A 277 -7.62 42.22 30.98
CA LEU A 277 -7.17 41.82 29.64
C LEU A 277 -7.94 42.54 28.53
N LYS A 278 -9.25 42.77 28.70
CA LYS A 278 -10.06 43.58 27.76
C LYS A 278 -9.51 45.01 27.58
N LYS A 279 -8.92 45.59 28.62
CA LYS A 279 -8.39 46.97 28.58
C LYS A 279 -6.95 47.07 28.04
N LYS A 280 -6.27 45.95 27.81
CA LYS A 280 -4.87 45.96 27.31
C LYS A 280 -4.84 46.33 25.83
N LYS A 281 -3.79 47.05 25.41
CA LYS A 281 -3.54 47.30 23.99
C LYS A 281 -3.16 45.99 23.29
N ILE A 282 -3.70 45.72 22.11
CA ILE A 282 -3.45 44.46 21.40
C ILE A 282 -1.96 44.18 21.18
N GLY A 283 -1.17 45.19 20.80
CA GLY A 283 0.29 45.05 20.62
C GLY A 283 1.02 44.57 21.89
N THR A 284 0.53 44.92 23.08
CA THR A 284 1.11 44.44 24.35
C THR A 284 0.80 42.96 24.60
N ILE A 285 -0.40 42.51 24.25
CA ILE A 285 -0.80 41.09 24.32
C ILE A 285 0.05 40.26 23.36
N ILE A 286 0.17 40.70 22.10
CA ILE A 286 0.98 40.01 21.07
C ILE A 286 2.46 39.97 21.45
N THR A 287 3.01 41.06 21.99
CA THR A 287 4.40 41.09 22.47
C THR A 287 4.59 40.09 23.61
N LYS A 288 3.65 40.04 24.58
CA LYS A 288 3.75 39.10 25.68
C LYS A 288 3.58 37.65 25.24
N TYR A 289 2.68 37.39 24.30
CA TYR A 289 2.52 36.08 23.69
C TYR A 289 3.82 35.61 23.02
N LYS A 290 4.48 36.48 22.25
CA LYS A 290 5.79 36.20 21.63
C LYS A 290 6.86 35.81 22.66
N GLU A 291 6.89 36.47 23.82
CA GLU A 291 7.79 36.09 24.92
C GLU A 291 7.51 34.68 25.46
N ILE A 292 6.24 34.31 25.62
CA ILE A 292 5.84 32.97 26.08
C ILE A 292 6.27 31.91 25.07
N VAL A 293 6.00 32.12 23.78
CA VAL A 293 6.45 31.20 22.71
C VAL A 293 7.97 31.04 22.70
N LYS A 294 8.71 32.15 22.92
CA LYS A 294 10.18 32.11 23.03
C LYS A 294 10.64 31.29 24.23
N LYS A 295 9.97 31.35 25.39
CA LYS A 295 10.31 30.53 26.56
C LYS A 295 10.07 29.04 26.32
N LEU A 296 9.12 28.68 25.46
CA LEU A 296 8.77 27.29 25.13
C LEU A 296 9.61 26.69 23.99
N GLN A 297 10.58 27.42 23.45
CA GLN A 297 11.39 26.99 22.30
C GLN A 297 12.16 25.67 22.50
N SER A 298 12.40 25.25 23.75
CA SER A 298 13.03 23.97 24.08
C SER A 298 12.13 22.76 23.82
N ARG A 299 10.80 22.92 23.86
CA ARG A 299 9.86 21.84 23.55
C ARG A 299 9.92 21.47 22.08
N LEU A 300 9.50 20.26 21.71
CA LEU A 300 9.38 19.88 20.31
C LEU A 300 8.37 20.80 19.60
N PHE A 301 7.20 20.99 20.23
CA PHE A 301 6.18 21.97 19.85
C PHE A 301 6.09 23.08 20.90
N ASN A 302 6.20 24.32 20.44
CA ASN A 302 6.31 25.49 21.30
C ASN A 302 5.11 26.43 21.20
N GLN A 303 4.03 26.03 20.51
CA GLN A 303 2.80 26.81 20.44
C GLN A 303 1.92 26.53 21.67
N PRO A 304 1.66 27.54 22.54
CA PRO A 304 0.94 27.35 23.79
C PRO A 304 -0.59 27.43 23.65
N PHE A 305 -1.09 28.16 22.65
CA PHE A 305 -2.51 28.41 22.45
C PHE A 305 -2.94 27.70 21.16
N VAL A 306 -3.46 26.49 21.33
CA VAL A 306 -3.95 25.58 20.26
C VAL A 306 -5.32 25.02 20.67
N ILE A 307 -5.83 23.99 20.00
CA ILE A 307 -7.14 23.41 20.34
C ILE A 307 -7.14 22.89 21.78
N SER A 308 -8.08 23.36 22.59
CA SER A 308 -8.39 22.76 23.89
C SER A 308 -9.30 21.56 23.70
N LEU A 309 -8.98 20.44 24.36
CA LEU A 309 -9.81 19.23 24.35
C LEU A 309 -11.07 19.34 25.23
N GLU A 310 -11.30 20.49 25.85
CA GLU A 310 -12.46 20.72 26.70
C GLU A 310 -12.83 22.19 26.65
N ASP A 311 -14.05 22.50 26.20
CA ASP A 311 -14.60 23.85 26.22
C ASP A 311 -16.13 23.80 26.42
N LYS A 312 -16.74 24.96 26.67
CA LYS A 312 -18.17 25.08 26.99
C LYS A 312 -19.07 25.07 25.74
N ASN A 313 -18.60 25.59 24.61
CA ASN A 313 -19.47 26.07 23.54
C ASN A 313 -19.27 25.32 22.21
N PHE A 314 -18.03 25.05 21.82
CA PHE A 314 -17.69 24.33 20.59
C PHE A 314 -17.81 22.81 20.76
N PHE A 315 -17.02 22.19 21.66
CA PHE A 315 -17.16 20.75 21.93
C PHE A 315 -18.30 20.43 22.90
N LYS A 316 -18.68 21.38 23.76
CA LYS A 316 -19.71 21.23 24.82
C LYS A 316 -19.45 20.10 25.82
N THR A 317 -18.29 19.45 25.74
CA THR A 317 -17.90 18.31 26.57
C THR A 317 -16.39 18.19 26.63
N LYS A 318 -15.90 17.36 27.57
CA LYS A 318 -14.49 17.00 27.69
C LYS A 318 -14.15 15.81 26.81
N LEU A 319 -13.24 16.00 25.87
CA LEU A 319 -12.66 14.93 25.07
C LEU A 319 -11.52 14.26 25.85
N LYS A 320 -11.61 12.93 26.04
CA LYS A 320 -10.56 12.14 26.70
C LYS A 320 -9.28 12.02 25.86
N ASN A 321 -9.42 12.00 24.53
CA ASN A 321 -8.34 11.79 23.58
C ASN A 321 -8.66 12.54 22.26
N PRO A 322 -7.68 13.19 21.61
CA PRO A 322 -7.90 13.81 20.30
C PRO A 322 -8.10 12.84 19.12
N PHE A 323 -7.79 11.54 19.27
CA PHE A 323 -8.07 10.48 18.27
C PHE A 323 -9.53 10.00 18.27
N ILE A 324 -10.46 10.76 18.90
CA ILE A 324 -11.90 10.50 19.18
C ILE A 324 -12.17 10.22 20.68
N GLY A 325 -13.20 10.88 21.25
CA GLY A 325 -13.66 10.72 22.63
C GLY A 325 -14.18 9.30 22.94
N ASP A 326 -13.79 8.77 24.10
CA ASP A 326 -13.59 7.34 24.38
C ASP A 326 -14.85 6.50 24.73
N SER A 327 -14.98 5.34 24.08
CA SER A 327 -15.24 3.99 24.64
C SER A 327 -16.04 3.14 23.63
N ILE A 328 -15.77 1.85 23.67
CA ILE A 328 -16.03 0.74 22.72
C ILE A 328 -17.48 0.62 22.18
N TYR A 329 -18.41 1.50 22.54
CA TYR A 329 -19.80 1.48 22.04
C TYR A 329 -20.45 2.84 21.69
N ASN A 330 -19.80 4.01 21.87
CA ASN A 330 -20.51 5.30 21.69
C ASN A 330 -19.70 6.47 21.09
N SER A 331 -18.61 6.20 20.37
CA SER A 331 -17.85 7.24 19.64
C SER A 331 -18.64 7.75 18.42
N LYS A 332 -19.59 8.66 18.62
CA LYS A 332 -20.34 9.29 17.53
C LYS A 332 -19.57 10.50 17.00
N PHE A 333 -19.07 10.41 15.77
CA PHE A 333 -18.94 11.61 14.96
C PHE A 333 -20.32 12.23 14.84
N TYR A 334 -20.46 13.51 15.18
CA TYR A 334 -21.75 14.19 15.00
C TYR A 334 -22.06 14.40 13.52
N LYS A 335 -21.05 14.34 12.65
CA LYS A 335 -21.18 14.40 11.19
C LYS A 335 -20.46 13.24 10.47
N LEU A 336 -21.20 12.48 9.67
CA LEU A 336 -20.67 11.47 8.74
C LEU A 336 -20.39 12.09 7.36
N ALA A 337 -19.39 12.97 7.28
CA ALA A 337 -18.97 13.60 6.02
C ALA A 337 -18.22 12.60 5.11
N ASN A 338 -18.19 12.87 3.80
CA ASN A 338 -17.18 12.24 2.94
C ASN A 338 -15.82 12.90 3.22
N ILE A 339 -14.74 12.11 3.28
CA ILE A 339 -13.42 12.62 3.67
C ILE A 339 -12.37 12.26 2.63
N LEU A 340 -11.61 13.26 2.19
CA LEU A 340 -10.37 13.12 1.44
C LEU A 340 -9.23 13.64 2.33
N MET A 341 -8.19 12.85 2.59
CA MET A 341 -7.10 13.28 3.46
C MET A 341 -5.74 12.77 3.02
N GLY A 342 -4.67 13.46 3.39
CA GLY A 342 -3.35 12.99 3.02
C GLY A 342 -2.21 13.88 3.51
N ASN A 343 -1.01 13.32 3.44
CA ASN A 343 0.23 13.99 3.79
C ASN A 343 1.14 14.14 2.56
N THR A 344 2.16 14.97 2.68
CA THR A 344 3.21 15.16 1.69
C THR A 344 4.27 14.07 1.78
N GLY A 345 5.05 13.88 0.72
CA GLY A 345 6.14 12.91 0.65
C GLY A 345 7.16 13.03 1.79
N ASN A 346 7.33 14.22 2.38
CA ASN A 346 8.38 14.51 3.35
C ASN A 346 7.99 15.59 4.39
N GLU A 347 6.91 15.35 5.14
CA GLU A 347 6.38 16.26 6.18
C GLU A 347 7.45 16.77 7.17
N GLY A 348 8.30 15.86 7.66
CA GLY A 348 9.27 16.16 8.71
C GLY A 348 10.43 17.06 8.28
N SER A 349 10.59 17.36 6.98
CA SER A 349 11.71 18.15 6.48
C SER A 349 11.63 19.62 6.86
N LEU A 350 10.43 20.22 6.87
CA LEU A 350 10.23 21.60 7.29
C LEU A 350 10.57 21.77 8.77
N TYR A 351 10.06 20.85 9.61
CA TYR A 351 10.34 20.82 11.04
C TYR A 351 11.82 20.63 11.35
N LEU A 352 12.50 19.74 10.60
CA LEU A 352 13.94 19.55 10.73
C LEU A 352 14.69 20.86 10.42
N LEU A 353 14.31 21.53 9.32
CA LEU A 353 14.92 22.79 8.91
C LEU A 353 14.73 23.88 9.97
N GLU A 354 13.49 24.16 10.37
CA GLU A 354 13.15 25.27 11.27
C GLU A 354 13.68 25.07 12.70
N LYS A 355 13.59 23.85 13.23
CA LYS A 355 13.93 23.59 14.62
C LYS A 355 15.43 23.39 14.84
N TYR A 356 16.09 22.75 13.89
CA TYR A 356 17.47 22.27 14.07
C TYR A 356 18.48 22.93 13.14
N LEU A 357 18.13 23.26 11.89
CA LEU A 357 19.13 23.63 10.87
C LEU A 357 19.24 25.14 10.59
N ILE A 358 18.18 25.92 10.76
CA ILE A 358 18.18 27.39 10.52
C ILE A 358 18.94 28.19 11.59
N LYS A 359 19.38 27.58 12.71
CA LYS A 359 20.20 28.28 13.71
C LYS A 359 21.48 28.82 13.07
N LYS A 360 21.82 30.09 13.35
CA LYS A 360 22.94 30.86 12.74
C LYS A 360 24.27 30.09 12.64
N SER A 361 24.57 29.20 13.58
CA SER A 361 25.78 28.36 13.58
C SER A 361 25.77 27.21 12.57
N ILE A 362 24.60 26.63 12.30
CA ILE A 362 24.42 25.48 11.42
C ILE A 362 24.13 25.93 9.98
N TYR A 363 23.40 27.02 9.80
CA TYR A 363 23.16 27.62 8.49
C TYR A 363 24.46 27.99 7.75
N LYS A 364 25.53 28.34 8.49
CA LYS A 364 26.87 28.58 7.92
C LYS A 364 27.53 27.33 7.31
N LYS A 365 27.13 26.12 7.72
CA LYS A 365 27.63 24.83 7.20
C LYS A 365 26.86 24.33 5.97
N MET A 366 25.89 25.10 5.48
CA MET A 366 25.13 24.79 4.28
C MET A 366 26.05 24.81 3.06
N ASN A 367 25.96 23.78 2.22
CA ASN A 367 26.64 23.78 0.94
C ASN A 367 25.92 24.77 0.02
N LYS A 368 26.46 26.00 -0.09
CA LYS A 368 25.85 27.10 -0.84
C LYS A 368 25.68 26.78 -2.33
N THR A 369 26.57 25.96 -2.90
CA THR A 369 26.54 25.58 -4.32
C THR A 369 25.47 24.53 -4.63
N LYS A 370 25.15 23.65 -3.68
CA LYS A 370 24.14 22.59 -3.84
C LYS A 370 22.79 22.88 -3.18
N ASN A 371 22.69 23.97 -2.41
CA ASN A 371 21.54 24.27 -1.57
C ASN A 371 21.16 23.04 -0.71
N ASP A 372 22.15 22.41 -0.07
CA ASP A 372 22.00 21.15 0.67
C ASP A 372 22.65 21.22 2.07
N PHE A 373 22.05 20.49 3.01
CA PHE A 373 22.56 20.31 4.36
C PHE A 373 23.02 18.86 4.53
N ILE A 374 24.31 18.67 4.77
CA ILE A 374 24.86 17.36 5.11
C ILE A 374 24.80 17.20 6.63
N ILE A 375 24.14 16.15 7.10
CA ILE A 375 24.12 15.76 8.52
C ILE A 375 25.05 14.56 8.68
N GLU A 376 26.12 14.75 9.43
CA GLU A 376 27.05 13.71 9.84
C GLU A 376 26.51 12.91 11.03
N LYS A 377 27.11 11.75 11.29
CA LYS A 377 26.65 10.80 12.31
C LYS A 377 26.53 11.43 13.71
N GLU A 378 27.52 12.22 14.12
CA GLU A 378 27.51 12.86 15.46
C GLU A 378 26.35 13.84 15.62
N MET A 379 26.07 14.64 14.59
CA MET A 379 24.95 15.57 14.59
C MET A 379 23.61 14.83 14.52
N TYR A 380 23.54 13.74 13.77
CA TYR A 380 22.39 12.85 13.74
C TYR A 380 22.06 12.31 15.13
N GLU A 381 23.04 11.73 15.82
CA GLU A 381 22.86 11.16 17.16
C GLU A 381 22.38 12.22 18.15
N LYS A 382 22.95 13.43 18.10
CA LYS A 382 22.53 14.57 18.95
C LYS A 382 21.08 14.98 18.69
N ILE A 383 20.69 15.13 17.42
CA ILE A 383 19.31 15.54 17.07
C ILE A 383 18.32 14.42 17.38
N PHE A 384 18.65 13.17 17.04
CA PHE A 384 17.81 12.01 17.30
C PHE A 384 17.58 11.83 18.81
N ASP A 385 18.62 12.01 19.63
CA ASP A 385 18.52 11.94 21.09
C ASP A 385 17.66 13.07 21.67
N ASP A 386 17.83 14.31 21.17
CA ASP A 386 17.01 15.45 21.58
C ASP A 386 15.53 15.25 21.23
N ILE A 387 15.21 14.77 20.03
CA ILE A 387 13.83 14.46 19.62
C ILE A 387 13.28 13.33 20.50
N SER A 388 14.05 12.25 20.70
CA SER A 388 13.63 11.10 21.52
C SER A 388 13.31 11.51 22.96
N LYS A 389 14.15 12.35 23.57
CA LYS A 389 13.92 12.91 24.91
C LYS A 389 12.63 13.73 24.96
N LYS A 390 12.36 14.56 23.95
CA LYS A 390 11.15 15.39 23.89
C LYS A 390 9.88 14.58 23.67
N LEU A 391 9.98 13.47 22.94
CA LEU A 391 8.92 12.49 22.78
C LEU A 391 8.80 11.53 23.98
N LYS A 392 9.71 11.63 24.96
CA LYS A 392 9.77 10.79 26.17
C LYS A 392 9.94 9.29 25.87
N LEU A 393 10.71 8.97 24.84
CA LEU A 393 10.99 7.58 24.46
C LEU A 393 11.97 6.92 25.42
N ASP A 394 11.71 5.67 25.79
CA ASP A 394 12.63 4.86 26.56
C ASP A 394 13.78 4.28 25.70
N ARG A 395 14.74 3.61 26.35
CA ARG A 395 15.92 3.05 25.68
C ARG A 395 15.56 1.95 24.66
N LYS A 396 14.55 1.13 24.96
CA LYS A 396 14.11 0.03 24.09
C LYS A 396 13.40 0.59 22.87
N GLU A 397 12.52 1.55 23.05
CA GLU A 397 11.80 2.26 21.98
C GLU A 397 12.77 2.97 21.05
N LYS A 398 13.75 3.71 21.60
CA LYS A 398 14.80 4.37 20.82
C LYS A 398 15.55 3.39 19.92
N ASN A 399 15.97 2.24 20.46
CA ASN A 399 16.69 1.21 19.71
C ASN A 399 15.84 0.60 18.58
N ILE A 400 14.54 0.39 18.81
CA ILE A 400 13.61 -0.11 17.79
C ILE A 400 13.48 0.89 16.65
N ILE A 401 13.26 2.17 16.98
CA ILE A 401 13.10 3.24 16.01
C ILE A 401 14.37 3.43 15.17
N GLU A 402 15.55 3.44 15.81
CA GLU A 402 16.83 3.58 15.12
C GLU A 402 17.05 2.43 14.12
N LYS A 403 16.81 1.19 14.55
CA LYS A 403 16.92 -0.01 13.70
C LYS A 403 15.93 0.04 12.53
N ASN A 404 14.72 0.54 12.75
CA ASN A 404 13.70 0.64 11.70
C ASN A 404 14.10 1.61 10.58
N TYR A 405 14.93 2.63 10.85
CA TYR A 405 15.39 3.59 9.84
C TYR A 405 16.77 3.27 9.25
N ASP A 406 17.42 2.17 9.65
CA ASP A 406 18.79 1.85 9.23
C ASP A 406 18.94 1.63 7.73
N TYR A 407 17.86 1.22 7.04
CA TYR A 407 17.85 1.05 5.60
C TYR A 407 18.05 2.38 4.84
N ILE A 408 17.78 3.53 5.47
CA ILE A 408 17.95 4.86 4.87
C ILE A 408 19.41 5.28 5.07
N LYS A 409 20.21 5.33 4.00
CA LYS A 409 21.65 5.67 4.12
C LYS A 409 21.93 7.10 4.61
N SER A 410 21.07 8.06 4.27
CA SER A 410 21.26 9.47 4.63
C SER A 410 20.70 9.75 6.02
N TYR A 411 21.55 10.18 6.95
CA TYR A 411 21.13 10.56 8.31
C TYR A 411 20.10 11.70 8.33
N ARG A 412 20.22 12.67 7.42
CA ARG A 412 19.22 13.73 7.27
C ARG A 412 17.85 13.15 6.88
N ARG A 413 17.81 12.22 5.93
CA ARG A 413 16.56 11.55 5.54
C ARG A 413 15.99 10.69 6.67
N ARG A 414 16.84 10.06 7.50
CA ARG A 414 16.39 9.34 8.71
C ARG A 414 15.67 10.28 9.67
N LEU A 415 16.28 11.43 10.02
CA LEU A 415 15.65 12.42 10.91
C LEU A 415 14.36 12.98 10.33
N SER A 416 14.37 13.30 9.02
CA SER A 416 13.19 13.81 8.33
C SER A 416 12.05 12.79 8.34
N LYS A 417 12.33 11.51 8.10
CA LYS A 417 11.34 10.42 8.15
C LYS A 417 10.85 10.19 9.58
N PHE A 418 11.74 10.21 10.56
CA PHE A 418 11.38 10.07 11.97
C PHE A 418 10.44 11.19 12.43
N LEU A 419 10.73 12.44 12.06
CA LEU A 419 9.83 13.56 12.34
C LEU A 419 8.51 13.43 11.55
N ALA A 420 8.55 13.03 10.27
CA ALA A 420 7.31 12.80 9.51
C ALA A 420 6.42 11.77 10.21
N ASP A 421 6.98 10.64 10.65
CA ASP A 421 6.26 9.58 11.36
C ASP A 421 5.70 10.04 12.70
N ALA A 422 6.54 10.69 13.51
CA ALA A 422 6.16 11.13 14.84
C ALA A 422 5.12 12.26 14.84
N LEU A 423 5.09 13.09 13.78
CA LEU A 423 4.28 14.30 13.75
C LEU A 423 3.04 14.18 12.87
N TYR A 424 3.07 13.34 11.84
CA TYR A 424 2.06 13.32 10.79
C TYR A 424 1.70 11.90 10.31
N ASP A 425 2.66 11.09 9.86
CA ASP A 425 2.37 9.86 9.09
C ASP A 425 1.76 8.75 9.94
N CYS A 426 2.31 8.47 11.12
CA CYS A 426 1.73 7.45 12.01
C CYS A 426 0.36 7.88 12.54
N ASP A 427 0.17 9.17 12.77
CA ASP A 427 -1.09 9.68 13.31
C ASP A 427 -2.17 9.80 12.23
N LEU A 428 -1.81 10.07 10.97
CA LEU A 428 -2.72 9.95 9.82
C LEU A 428 -3.29 8.53 9.75
N TYR A 429 -2.43 7.52 9.88
CA TYR A 429 -2.83 6.11 9.90
C TYR A 429 -3.78 5.82 11.06
N ARG A 430 -3.42 6.22 12.29
CA ARG A 430 -4.25 6.01 13.49
C ARG A 430 -5.59 6.73 13.40
N PHE A 431 -5.60 7.97 12.94
CA PHE A 431 -6.81 8.77 12.77
C PHE A 431 -7.73 8.16 11.71
N THR A 432 -7.17 7.72 10.58
CA THR A 432 -7.92 7.00 9.53
C THR A 432 -8.55 5.71 10.06
N SER A 433 -7.78 4.89 10.78
CA SER A 433 -8.29 3.65 11.39
C SER A 433 -9.42 3.93 12.39
N LYS A 434 -9.29 5.02 13.17
CA LYS A 434 -10.31 5.45 14.14
C LYS A 434 -11.59 5.96 13.46
N LEU A 435 -11.48 6.66 12.34
CA LEU A 435 -12.62 7.04 11.50
C LEU A 435 -13.39 5.82 11.01
N ILE A 436 -12.68 4.80 10.52
CA ILE A 436 -13.28 3.55 10.03
C ILE A 436 -13.98 2.79 11.16
N GLN A 437 -13.33 2.66 12.33
CA GLN A 437 -13.92 2.01 13.51
C GLN A 437 -15.22 2.69 13.97
N ALA A 438 -15.30 4.01 13.84
CA ALA A 438 -16.49 4.79 14.21
C ALA A 438 -17.62 4.75 13.17
N LYS A 439 -17.53 3.87 12.15
CA LYS A 439 -18.48 3.78 11.02
C LYS A 439 -18.62 5.09 10.23
N ALA A 440 -17.58 5.92 10.19
CA ALA A 440 -17.53 7.02 9.23
C ALA A 440 -17.60 6.47 7.79
N LYS A 441 -18.05 7.29 6.83
CA LYS A 441 -17.90 6.93 5.41
C LYS A 441 -16.41 6.74 5.13
N MET A 442 -16.07 5.68 4.40
CA MET A 442 -14.67 5.29 4.19
C MET A 442 -13.88 6.45 3.56
N PRO A 443 -12.81 6.93 4.21
CA PRO A 443 -12.05 8.07 3.70
C PRO A 443 -11.24 7.69 2.47
N HIS A 444 -11.04 8.66 1.57
CA HIS A 444 -10.02 8.59 0.53
C HIS A 444 -8.71 9.12 1.11
N VAL A 445 -7.62 8.35 1.00
CA VAL A 445 -6.31 8.72 1.54
C VAL A 445 -5.30 8.91 0.41
N TYR A 446 -4.45 9.94 0.51
CA TYR A 446 -3.44 10.25 -0.50
C TYR A 446 -2.05 10.55 0.09
N ARG A 447 -1.04 10.41 -0.76
CA ARG A 447 0.33 10.89 -0.52
C ARG A 447 0.72 11.83 -1.65
N PHE A 448 1.00 13.08 -1.33
CA PHE A 448 1.39 14.07 -2.34
C PHE A 448 2.91 14.02 -2.57
N THR A 449 3.35 13.61 -3.77
CA THR A 449 4.77 13.31 -4.08
C THR A 449 5.35 14.12 -5.23
N LYS A 450 4.60 15.10 -5.77
CA LYS A 450 5.10 16.04 -6.77
C LYS A 450 5.96 17.12 -6.12
N ASN A 451 7.21 17.26 -6.57
CA ASN A 451 8.06 18.39 -6.17
C ASN A 451 7.82 19.58 -7.10
N SER A 452 7.57 20.76 -6.55
CA SER A 452 7.37 21.99 -7.34
C SER A 452 8.69 22.52 -7.88
N THR A 453 8.70 22.98 -9.13
CA THR A 453 9.83 23.73 -9.68
C THR A 453 9.92 25.16 -9.13
N ALA A 454 8.85 25.67 -8.52
CA ALA A 454 8.81 26.94 -7.80
C ALA A 454 9.14 26.76 -6.29
N ASN A 455 9.55 25.56 -5.88
CA ASN A 455 9.85 25.26 -4.49
C ASN A 455 11.03 26.13 -3.99
N VAL A 456 10.73 27.06 -3.07
CA VAL A 456 11.71 27.99 -2.48
C VAL A 456 12.62 27.33 -1.44
N PHE A 457 12.28 26.10 -1.03
CA PHE A 457 13.06 25.34 -0.07
C PHE A 457 14.23 24.61 -0.74
N PRO A 458 15.29 24.30 0.04
CA PRO A 458 16.37 23.45 -0.41
C PRO A 458 15.90 22.14 -1.08
N ASN A 459 16.51 21.77 -2.21
CA ASN A 459 16.14 20.58 -3.01
C ASN A 459 16.01 19.29 -2.17
N TRP A 460 16.79 19.19 -1.10
CA TRP A 460 16.81 18.03 -0.23
C TRP A 460 15.52 17.79 0.54
N MET A 461 14.74 18.83 0.77
CA MET A 461 13.45 18.77 1.45
C MET A 461 12.43 18.06 0.56
N GLY A 462 12.62 18.10 -0.76
CA GLY A 462 11.69 17.51 -1.71
C GLY A 462 10.30 18.06 -1.50
N VAL A 463 9.32 17.15 -1.40
CA VAL A 463 7.91 17.50 -1.22
C VAL A 463 7.60 17.67 0.25
N THR A 464 7.85 18.87 0.74
CA THR A 464 7.70 19.25 2.14
C THR A 464 6.28 19.75 2.45
N HIS A 465 6.03 20.01 3.73
CA HIS A 465 4.79 20.54 4.26
C HIS A 465 4.37 21.86 3.56
N GLY A 466 3.08 22.00 3.24
CA GLY A 466 2.50 23.18 2.58
C GLY A 466 2.56 23.18 1.04
N ILE A 467 3.38 22.33 0.39
CA ILE A 467 3.47 22.27 -1.08
C ILE A 467 2.13 21.95 -1.78
N PRO A 468 1.24 21.05 -1.28
CA PRO A 468 0.00 20.73 -1.99
C PRO A 468 -0.92 21.94 -2.24
N VAL A 469 -0.92 22.91 -1.33
CA VAL A 469 -1.74 24.13 -1.38
C VAL A 469 -1.49 24.91 -2.67
N GLU A 470 -0.22 24.99 -3.09
CA GLU A 470 0.20 25.64 -4.33
C GLU A 470 -0.60 25.15 -5.54
N TYR A 471 -0.78 23.83 -5.64
CA TYR A 471 -1.50 23.18 -6.72
C TYR A 471 -3.01 23.24 -6.53
N MET A 472 -3.51 23.23 -5.30
CA MET A 472 -4.92 23.38 -4.97
C MET A 472 -5.44 24.77 -5.37
N PHE A 473 -4.67 25.83 -5.15
CA PHE A 473 -5.06 27.21 -5.49
C PHE A 473 -4.65 27.66 -6.90
N GLY A 474 -4.02 26.79 -7.69
CA GLY A 474 -3.70 27.13 -9.08
C GLY A 474 -2.50 28.06 -9.25
N HIS A 475 -1.49 28.00 -8.37
CA HIS A 475 -0.30 28.85 -8.45
C HIS A 475 0.43 28.79 -9.81
N PRO A 476 0.54 27.64 -10.52
CA PRO A 476 1.13 27.62 -11.86
C PRO A 476 0.41 28.51 -12.88
N TYR A 477 -0.86 28.86 -12.63
CA TYR A 477 -1.63 29.80 -13.43
C TYR A 477 -1.51 31.24 -12.92
N LEU A 478 -1.54 31.46 -11.60
CA LEU A 478 -1.45 32.79 -10.98
C LEU A 478 -0.04 33.40 -11.09
N TYR A 479 0.98 32.58 -10.87
CA TYR A 479 2.37 33.00 -10.73
C TYR A 479 3.30 32.21 -11.67
N PRO A 480 3.02 32.16 -12.98
CA PRO A 480 3.77 31.32 -13.92
C PRO A 480 5.26 31.67 -14.01
N HIS A 481 5.64 32.89 -13.63
CA HIS A 481 7.02 33.38 -13.59
C HIS A 481 7.86 32.75 -12.48
N LEU A 482 7.24 32.18 -11.44
CA LEU A 482 7.96 31.50 -10.34
C LEU A 482 8.41 30.08 -10.71
N TYR A 483 7.85 29.51 -11.78
CA TYR A 483 8.10 28.14 -12.21
C TYR A 483 9.17 28.07 -13.30
N ASN A 484 9.80 26.91 -13.43
CA ASN A 484 10.68 26.64 -14.56
C ASN A 484 9.85 26.61 -15.85
N GLN A 485 10.15 27.51 -16.79
CA GLN A 485 9.39 27.69 -18.02
C GLN A 485 9.33 26.42 -18.88
N SER A 486 10.38 25.59 -18.88
CA SER A 486 10.40 24.31 -19.60
C SER A 486 9.43 23.25 -19.03
N GLN A 487 8.99 23.40 -17.78
CA GLN A 487 8.08 22.47 -17.09
C GLN A 487 6.73 23.09 -16.75
N LEU A 488 6.51 24.38 -17.06
CA LEU A 488 5.31 25.13 -16.67
C LEU A 488 4.02 24.47 -17.16
N LEU A 489 4.01 23.92 -18.38
CA LEU A 489 2.83 23.21 -18.90
C LEU A 489 2.50 21.97 -18.05
N TYR A 490 3.51 21.23 -17.61
CA TYR A 490 3.35 20.08 -16.73
C TYR A 490 2.85 20.50 -15.35
N GLU A 491 3.39 21.58 -14.79
CA GLU A 491 2.94 22.15 -13.50
C GLU A 491 1.47 22.59 -13.56
N LYS A 492 1.08 23.30 -14.62
CA LYS A 492 -0.31 23.70 -14.89
C LYS A 492 -1.23 22.49 -15.03
N THR A 493 -0.82 21.50 -15.81
CA THR A 493 -1.59 20.25 -16.00
C THR A 493 -1.77 19.51 -14.67
N TYR A 494 -0.72 19.41 -13.85
CA TYR A 494 -0.79 18.76 -12.55
C TYR A 494 -1.74 19.51 -11.60
N SER A 495 -1.63 20.85 -11.53
CA SER A 495 -2.55 21.68 -10.74
C SER A 495 -4.00 21.54 -11.21
N LEU A 496 -4.24 21.48 -12.52
CA LEU A 496 -5.57 21.26 -13.08
C LEU A 496 -6.17 19.92 -12.61
N VAL A 497 -5.38 18.85 -12.62
CA VAL A 497 -5.81 17.53 -12.13
C VAL A 497 -6.17 17.57 -10.65
N ILE A 498 -5.36 18.23 -9.81
CA ILE A 498 -5.67 18.40 -8.38
C ILE A 498 -6.98 19.18 -8.18
N MET A 499 -7.19 20.27 -8.90
CA MET A 499 -8.44 21.04 -8.84
C MET A 499 -9.64 20.22 -9.34
N GLN A 500 -9.48 19.39 -10.38
CA GLN A 500 -10.52 18.47 -10.85
C GLN A 500 -10.89 17.43 -9.80
N ILE A 501 -9.90 16.84 -9.11
CA ILE A 501 -10.13 15.94 -7.98
C ILE A 501 -10.97 16.64 -6.90
N MET A 502 -10.60 17.88 -6.53
CA MET A 502 -11.36 18.66 -5.53
C MET A 502 -12.79 18.96 -5.99
N ARG A 503 -12.97 19.30 -7.28
CA ARG A 503 -14.28 19.53 -7.89
C ARG A 503 -15.15 18.28 -7.81
N ASP A 504 -14.64 17.17 -8.31
CA ASP A 504 -15.39 15.92 -8.43
C ASP A 504 -15.74 15.37 -7.04
N PHE A 505 -14.81 15.45 -6.09
CA PHE A 505 -15.04 15.11 -4.69
C PHE A 505 -16.07 16.03 -4.03
N SER A 506 -16.06 17.33 -4.33
CA SER A 506 -17.05 18.26 -3.78
C SER A 506 -18.47 18.00 -4.30
N LEU A 507 -18.59 17.64 -5.58
CA LEU A 507 -19.87 17.31 -6.20
C LEU A 507 -20.43 15.97 -5.71
N THR A 508 -19.58 14.94 -5.67
CA THR A 508 -20.04 13.54 -5.53
C THR A 508 -19.73 12.93 -4.17
N GLY A 509 -18.74 13.44 -3.44
CA GLY A 509 -18.17 12.80 -2.27
C GLY A 509 -17.19 11.66 -2.57
N HIS A 510 -16.91 11.42 -3.85
CA HIS A 510 -16.01 10.38 -4.33
C HIS A 510 -14.94 10.99 -5.23
N VAL A 511 -13.77 10.36 -5.27
CA VAL A 511 -12.75 10.57 -6.30
C VAL A 511 -12.89 9.49 -7.39
N ASP A 512 -12.26 9.70 -8.56
CA ASP A 512 -12.25 8.78 -9.73
C ASP A 512 -12.30 7.29 -9.31
N ASN A 513 -13.10 6.47 -9.98
CA ASN A 513 -13.31 5.05 -9.66
C ASN A 513 -12.01 4.20 -9.64
N ARG A 514 -10.92 4.67 -10.25
CA ARG A 514 -9.58 4.07 -10.21
C ARG A 514 -8.84 4.38 -8.90
N TRP A 515 -9.20 5.47 -8.23
CA TRP A 515 -8.71 5.82 -6.91
C TRP A 515 -9.45 4.98 -5.87
N LEU A 516 -8.86 3.81 -5.59
CA LEU A 516 -9.37 2.89 -4.59
C LEU A 516 -9.59 3.65 -3.27
N VAL A 517 -10.82 3.56 -2.74
CA VAL A 517 -11.13 3.93 -1.35
C VAL A 517 -10.10 3.26 -0.44
N PHE A 518 -9.65 3.94 0.61
CA PHE A 518 -8.81 3.30 1.64
C PHE A 518 -9.64 2.19 2.30
N LYS A 519 -9.53 0.98 1.73
CA LYS A 519 -9.95 -0.25 2.36
C LYS A 519 -8.73 -0.76 3.08
N GLU A 520 -8.61 -0.39 4.35
CA GLU A 520 -7.97 -1.28 5.29
C GLU A 520 -8.80 -2.57 5.31
N GLY A 521 -8.37 -3.55 4.52
CA GLY A 521 -8.61 -4.91 4.94
C GLY A 521 -7.66 -5.13 6.12
N ASN A 522 -8.19 -5.17 7.34
CA ASN A 522 -7.45 -5.82 8.40
C ASN A 522 -7.42 -7.31 8.07
N VAL A 523 -6.22 -7.89 8.04
CA VAL A 523 -6.04 -9.33 7.99
C VAL A 523 -5.62 -9.79 9.37
N THR A 524 -6.34 -10.79 9.87
CA THR A 524 -5.92 -11.54 11.05
C THR A 524 -5.07 -12.71 10.56
N GLU A 525 -3.85 -12.78 11.05
CA GLU A 525 -2.93 -13.88 10.77
C GLU A 525 -3.07 -14.95 11.86
N PHE A 526 -3.19 -16.21 11.44
CA PHE A 526 -3.08 -17.37 12.30
C PHE A 526 -1.96 -18.24 11.77
N LEU A 527 -0.81 -18.19 12.43
CA LEU A 527 0.44 -18.75 11.94
C LEU A 527 0.81 -20.02 12.70
N GLY A 528 1.46 -20.98 12.03
CA GLY A 528 2.04 -22.16 12.69
C GLY A 528 1.01 -23.14 13.26
N ILE A 529 -0.16 -23.27 12.65
CA ILE A 529 -1.22 -24.17 13.13
C ILE A 529 -0.88 -25.62 12.74
N PRO A 530 -0.70 -26.56 13.69
CA PRO A 530 -0.46 -27.96 13.36
C PRO A 530 -1.70 -28.62 12.77
N TYR A 531 -1.56 -29.24 11.60
CA TYR A 531 -2.63 -30.03 10.99
C TYR A 531 -2.43 -31.55 11.19
N ALA A 532 -1.25 -31.97 11.62
CA ALA A 532 -0.90 -33.36 11.91
C ALA A 532 0.08 -33.44 13.10
N ARG A 533 0.25 -34.64 13.67
CA ARG A 533 1.28 -34.89 14.69
C ARG A 533 2.68 -34.68 14.09
N PRO A 534 3.64 -34.16 14.87
CA PRO A 534 5.02 -33.98 14.42
C PRO A 534 5.60 -35.31 13.88
N PRO A 535 6.16 -35.36 12.65
CA PRO A 535 6.66 -36.58 12.01
C PRO A 535 8.04 -37.01 12.52
N ILE A 536 8.26 -36.97 13.84
CA ILE A 536 9.52 -37.27 14.53
C ILE A 536 9.59 -38.71 15.06
N GLY A 537 10.81 -39.20 15.28
CA GLY A 537 11.07 -40.52 15.87
C GLY A 537 10.34 -41.65 15.13
N LYS A 538 9.48 -42.39 15.83
CA LYS A 538 8.69 -43.50 15.25
C LYS A 538 7.72 -43.10 14.13
N LEU A 539 7.40 -41.80 14.01
CA LEU A 539 6.55 -41.25 12.94
C LEU A 539 7.35 -40.82 11.70
N ARG A 540 8.69 -40.77 11.79
CA ARG A 540 9.53 -40.49 10.62
C ARG A 540 9.34 -41.60 9.58
N PHE A 541 9.25 -41.22 8.30
CA PHE A 541 8.92 -42.10 7.17
C PHE A 541 7.56 -42.83 7.25
N ARG A 542 6.65 -42.39 8.13
CA ARG A 542 5.28 -42.91 8.20
C ARG A 542 4.26 -41.90 7.66
N PRO A 543 3.09 -42.37 7.19
CA PRO A 543 1.95 -41.49 6.89
C PRO A 543 1.61 -40.56 8.06
N PRO A 544 1.17 -39.32 7.80
CA PRO A 544 0.81 -38.38 8.84
C PRO A 544 -0.34 -38.91 9.70
N LYS A 545 -0.32 -38.58 10.99
CA LYS A 545 -1.40 -38.89 11.92
C LYS A 545 -2.12 -37.61 12.31
N GLU A 546 -3.44 -37.69 12.47
CA GLU A 546 -4.25 -36.57 12.97
C GLU A 546 -3.73 -36.08 14.32
N VAL A 547 -3.75 -34.77 14.50
CA VAL A 547 -3.52 -34.13 15.79
C VAL A 547 -4.75 -34.33 16.68
N GLU A 548 -4.55 -34.75 17.93
CA GLU A 548 -5.63 -34.83 18.91
C GLU A 548 -6.06 -33.41 19.28
N CYS A 549 -7.37 -33.14 19.27
CA CYS A 549 -7.88 -31.82 19.62
C CYS A 549 -7.54 -31.52 21.08
N ILE A 550 -6.87 -30.39 21.33
CA ILE A 550 -6.74 -29.85 22.69
C ILE A 550 -8.16 -29.48 23.13
N SER A 551 -8.74 -30.25 24.03
CA SER A 551 -10.13 -30.07 24.48
C SER A 551 -10.29 -28.84 25.39
N GLU A 552 -9.21 -28.36 25.99
CA GLU A 552 -9.18 -27.19 26.89
C GLU A 552 -7.88 -26.40 26.70
N GLY A 553 -7.97 -25.13 26.30
CA GLY A 553 -6.82 -24.22 26.18
C GLY A 553 -6.84 -23.30 24.95
N VAL A 554 -5.98 -22.27 24.97
CA VAL A 554 -5.75 -21.34 23.85
C VAL A 554 -4.44 -21.73 23.14
N TRP A 555 -4.50 -22.00 21.84
CA TRP A 555 -3.29 -22.20 21.02
C TRP A 555 -2.76 -20.85 20.51
N TYR A 556 -1.50 -20.54 20.79
CA TYR A 556 -0.86 -19.32 20.28
C TYR A 556 -0.44 -19.51 18.81
N ALA A 557 -1.18 -18.90 17.89
CA ALA A 557 -0.93 -18.94 16.45
C ALA A 557 -0.26 -17.66 15.94
N GLY A 558 0.84 -17.25 16.58
CA GLY A 558 1.56 -16.00 16.27
C GLY A 558 2.94 -16.19 15.62
N GLU A 559 3.42 -17.42 15.48
CA GLU A 559 4.72 -17.73 14.84
C GLU A 559 4.51 -18.50 13.54
N PHE A 560 5.30 -18.17 12.52
CA PHE A 560 5.25 -18.86 11.23
C PHE A 560 5.48 -20.37 11.36
N ALA A 561 4.71 -21.14 10.58
CA ALA A 561 4.88 -22.58 10.47
C ALA A 561 6.34 -22.95 10.13
N LYS A 562 6.93 -23.89 10.88
CA LYS A 562 8.32 -24.30 10.64
C LYS A 562 8.44 -25.04 9.31
N ALA A 563 9.42 -24.65 8.50
CA ALA A 563 9.76 -25.31 7.25
C ALA A 563 10.24 -26.75 7.50
N CYS A 564 9.87 -27.67 6.60
CA CYS A 564 10.32 -29.05 6.70
C CYS A 564 11.83 -29.19 6.42
N PRO A 565 12.47 -30.27 6.92
CA PRO A 565 13.91 -30.47 6.79
C PRO A 565 14.38 -30.43 5.34
N GLN A 566 15.29 -29.51 5.06
CA GLN A 566 15.87 -29.21 3.76
C GLN A 566 17.17 -28.44 3.99
N ARG A 567 17.98 -28.23 2.96
CA ARG A 567 19.16 -27.38 3.09
C ARG A 567 18.77 -25.91 3.23
N GLY A 568 18.99 -25.36 4.42
CA GLY A 568 18.79 -23.95 4.71
C GLY A 568 19.81 -23.05 4.01
N ALA A 569 19.41 -21.81 3.73
CA ALA A 569 20.25 -20.80 3.10
C ALA A 569 21.62 -20.63 3.81
N ILE A 570 22.64 -20.30 3.01
CA ILE A 570 24.03 -20.09 3.43
C ILE A 570 24.08 -19.09 4.60
N PRO A 571 24.79 -19.38 5.72
CA PRO A 571 24.83 -18.53 6.92
C PRO A 571 25.24 -17.06 6.69
N ASN A 572 25.84 -16.75 5.54
CA ASN A 572 26.37 -15.42 5.20
C ASN A 572 25.49 -14.60 4.25
N LEU A 573 24.35 -15.10 3.78
CA LEU A 573 23.40 -14.31 2.99
C LEU A 573 22.40 -13.61 3.91
N LYS A 574 22.73 -12.36 4.27
CA LYS A 574 21.84 -11.42 4.99
C LYS A 574 20.42 -11.50 4.45
N HIS A 575 19.44 -11.94 5.25
CA HIS A 575 17.98 -11.68 5.25
C HIS A 575 17.27 -11.16 3.97
N LYS A 576 17.71 -11.46 2.75
CA LYS A 576 17.31 -10.74 1.52
C LYS A 576 16.74 -11.61 0.41
N ASP A 577 16.80 -12.94 0.53
CA ASP A 577 16.19 -13.81 -0.46
C ASP A 577 14.79 -14.22 0.00
N LEU A 578 13.77 -13.66 -0.65
CA LEU A 578 12.36 -13.92 -0.36
C LEU A 578 11.94 -15.38 -0.66
N TRP A 579 12.77 -16.09 -1.44
CA TRP A 579 12.51 -17.44 -1.94
C TRP A 579 13.19 -18.55 -1.12
N LEU A 580 13.77 -18.22 0.04
CA LEU A 580 14.44 -19.20 0.92
C LEU A 580 13.87 -19.17 2.34
N PRO A 581 13.73 -20.33 3.01
CA PRO A 581 13.38 -20.35 4.42
C PRO A 581 14.58 -19.89 5.26
N ARG A 582 14.32 -19.20 6.37
CA ARG A 582 15.39 -18.83 7.32
C ARG A 582 15.87 -20.09 8.04
N GLN A 583 17.18 -20.20 8.28
CA GLN A 583 17.77 -21.41 8.87
C GLN A 583 17.15 -21.79 10.23
N PHE A 584 16.85 -20.80 11.08
CA PHE A 584 16.21 -21.01 12.39
C PHE A 584 14.71 -21.38 12.32
N ASP A 585 14.14 -21.40 11.12
CA ASP A 585 12.73 -21.75 10.88
C ASP A 585 12.57 -23.18 10.33
N ILE A 586 13.63 -23.99 10.27
CA ILE A 586 13.57 -25.39 9.80
C ILE A 586 13.44 -26.35 11.00
N SER A 587 12.47 -27.26 10.97
CA SER A 587 12.23 -28.27 11.99
C SER A 587 11.66 -29.55 11.39
N GLU A 588 11.82 -30.70 12.05
CA GLU A 588 11.04 -31.90 11.71
C GLU A 588 9.57 -31.77 12.16
N ASP A 589 9.28 -30.97 13.18
CA ASP A 589 7.92 -30.57 13.53
C ASP A 589 7.42 -29.48 12.57
N CYS A 590 7.14 -29.87 11.34
CA CYS A 590 6.85 -28.96 10.23
C CYS A 590 5.47 -29.17 9.59
N LEU A 591 4.64 -30.11 10.06
CA LEU A 591 3.31 -30.37 9.49
C LEU A 591 2.28 -29.35 9.99
N GLN A 592 2.52 -28.11 9.60
CA GLN A 592 1.83 -26.91 10.04
C GLN A 592 1.39 -26.07 8.83
N LEU A 593 0.39 -25.22 9.04
CA LEU A 593 -0.13 -24.29 8.04
C LEU A 593 -0.27 -22.87 8.60
N ASN A 594 -0.33 -21.89 7.72
CA ASN A 594 -0.61 -20.49 8.05
C ASN A 594 -1.93 -20.07 7.39
N ILE A 595 -2.70 -19.18 8.05
CA ILE A 595 -3.99 -18.67 7.56
C ILE A 595 -3.99 -17.14 7.64
N TRP A 596 -4.31 -16.50 6.52
CA TRP A 596 -4.62 -15.06 6.46
C TRP A 596 -6.12 -14.90 6.25
N LYS A 597 -6.80 -14.39 7.28
CA LYS A 597 -8.24 -14.14 7.26
C LYS A 597 -8.50 -12.64 7.07
N PRO A 598 -9.13 -12.19 5.98
CA PRO A 598 -9.55 -10.81 5.85
C PRO A 598 -10.72 -10.50 6.80
N HIS A 599 -10.91 -9.23 7.14
CA HIS A 599 -11.98 -8.81 8.07
C HIS A 599 -13.38 -9.29 7.63
N ASN A 600 -13.68 -9.20 6.32
CA ASN A 600 -14.94 -9.65 5.73
C ASN A 600 -14.69 -10.72 4.65
N PRO A 601 -14.50 -12.00 5.03
CA PRO A 601 -14.27 -13.06 4.06
C PRO A 601 -15.48 -13.28 3.14
N SER A 602 -15.24 -13.46 1.85
CA SER A 602 -16.25 -13.85 0.84
C SER A 602 -16.71 -15.31 1.00
N GLY A 603 -16.09 -16.07 1.90
CA GLY A 603 -16.21 -17.52 2.03
C GLY A 603 -15.26 -18.30 1.12
N VAL A 604 -14.58 -17.67 0.16
CA VAL A 604 -13.57 -18.35 -0.68
C VAL A 604 -12.35 -18.71 0.15
N VAL A 605 -11.82 -19.93 -0.06
CA VAL A 605 -10.62 -20.43 0.60
C VAL A 605 -9.63 -20.89 -0.46
N MET A 606 -8.43 -20.32 -0.47
CA MET A 606 -7.34 -20.74 -1.35
C MET A 606 -6.27 -21.46 -0.53
N VAL A 607 -6.02 -22.72 -0.87
CA VAL A 607 -5.03 -23.58 -0.19
C VAL A 607 -3.82 -23.73 -1.10
N PHE A 608 -2.72 -23.10 -0.72
CA PHE A 608 -1.51 -23.00 -1.51
C PHE A 608 -0.46 -24.04 -1.09
N PHE A 609 -0.06 -24.87 -2.05
CA PHE A 609 1.09 -25.76 -1.97
C PHE A 609 2.29 -25.12 -2.68
N HIS A 610 3.39 -24.94 -1.95
CA HIS A 610 4.58 -24.29 -2.48
C HIS A 610 5.35 -25.16 -3.47
N GLY A 611 6.06 -24.53 -4.42
CA GLY A 611 7.02 -25.18 -5.31
C GLY A 611 8.37 -25.45 -4.67
N GLY A 612 9.39 -25.63 -5.53
CA GLY A 612 10.78 -25.91 -5.13
C GLY A 612 11.25 -27.34 -5.47
N GLY A 613 10.69 -27.92 -6.54
CA GLY A 613 11.12 -29.22 -7.09
C GLY A 613 11.05 -30.42 -6.13
N PHE A 614 10.25 -30.33 -5.07
CA PHE A 614 10.14 -31.31 -3.96
C PHE A 614 11.36 -31.43 -3.03
N PHE A 615 12.37 -30.57 -3.13
CA PHE A 615 13.60 -30.65 -2.30
C PHE A 615 13.87 -29.40 -1.46
N TYR A 616 13.27 -28.26 -1.79
CA TYR A 616 13.24 -27.07 -0.96
C TYR A 616 11.86 -26.40 -1.05
N GLY A 617 11.61 -25.41 -0.19
CA GLY A 617 10.32 -24.70 -0.15
C GLY A 617 9.69 -24.67 1.25
N SER A 618 8.84 -23.68 1.50
CA SER A 618 7.97 -23.63 2.68
C SER A 618 6.80 -22.69 2.44
N GLY A 619 5.61 -23.03 2.95
CA GLY A 619 4.47 -22.12 3.03
C GLY A 619 4.71 -20.89 3.92
N SER A 620 5.83 -20.83 4.66
CA SER A 620 6.23 -19.69 5.50
C SER A 620 7.30 -18.81 4.87
N MET A 621 7.64 -19.02 3.59
CA MET A 621 8.49 -18.07 2.86
C MET A 621 7.82 -16.71 2.77
N ASP A 622 8.59 -15.64 2.90
CA ASP A 622 8.06 -14.27 2.87
C ASP A 622 7.39 -13.94 1.53
N MET A 623 7.85 -14.56 0.44
CA MET A 623 7.18 -14.52 -0.86
C MET A 623 5.71 -14.95 -0.80
N TYR A 624 5.36 -15.92 0.05
CA TYR A 624 4.00 -16.48 0.16
C TYR A 624 3.19 -15.91 1.33
N ASN A 625 3.59 -14.77 1.90
CA ASN A 625 2.75 -14.12 2.89
C ASN A 625 1.44 -13.62 2.23
N GLY A 626 0.34 -14.24 2.64
CA GLY A 626 -1.00 -14.08 2.06
C GLY A 626 -1.74 -12.80 2.43
N SER A 627 -1.12 -11.87 3.19
CA SER A 627 -1.80 -10.67 3.71
C SER A 627 -2.42 -9.81 2.62
N VAL A 628 -1.65 -9.41 1.61
CA VAL A 628 -2.15 -8.57 0.51
C VAL A 628 -3.18 -9.34 -0.31
N PHE A 629 -2.92 -10.62 -0.61
CA PHE A 629 -3.85 -11.42 -1.40
C PHE A 629 -5.21 -11.57 -0.70
N ALA A 630 -5.21 -11.81 0.62
CA ALA A 630 -6.41 -11.88 1.45
C ALA A 630 -7.18 -10.55 1.47
N VAL A 631 -6.50 -9.43 1.72
CA VAL A 631 -7.11 -8.09 1.74
C VAL A 631 -7.74 -7.72 0.40
N LYS A 632 -7.02 -7.92 -0.70
CA LYS A 632 -7.44 -7.43 -2.01
C LYS A 632 -8.56 -8.27 -2.62
N THR A 633 -8.67 -9.54 -2.23
CA THR A 633 -9.67 -10.46 -2.79
C THR A 633 -10.80 -10.83 -1.85
N ASN A 634 -10.71 -10.46 -0.56
CA ASN A 634 -11.57 -10.96 0.51
C ASN A 634 -11.60 -12.51 0.62
N SER A 635 -10.56 -13.20 0.12
CA SER A 635 -10.44 -14.65 0.25
C SER A 635 -9.61 -15.02 1.48
N ILE A 636 -9.88 -16.17 2.08
CA ILE A 636 -9.00 -16.75 3.10
C ILE A 636 -7.86 -17.45 2.38
N ILE A 637 -6.62 -17.07 2.70
CA ILE A 637 -5.43 -17.67 2.11
C ILE A 637 -4.79 -18.60 3.13
N VAL A 638 -4.53 -19.84 2.72
CA VAL A 638 -3.91 -20.88 3.54
C VAL A 638 -2.65 -21.36 2.85
N THR A 639 -1.49 -21.32 3.52
CA THR A 639 -0.25 -21.91 2.99
C THR A 639 0.14 -23.13 3.82
N VAL A 640 0.57 -24.20 3.16
CA VAL A 640 0.80 -25.51 3.79
C VAL A 640 2.26 -25.94 3.63
N ASN A 641 2.90 -26.32 4.74
CA ASN A 641 4.16 -27.05 4.71
C ASN A 641 3.90 -28.56 4.57
N TYR A 642 4.75 -29.27 3.82
CA TYR A 642 4.69 -30.73 3.64
C TYR A 642 6.11 -31.31 3.54
N ARG A 643 6.31 -32.59 3.85
CA ARG A 643 7.65 -33.20 3.83
C ARG A 643 8.23 -33.25 2.41
N LEU A 644 9.53 -33.00 2.33
CA LEU A 644 10.32 -32.90 1.09
C LEU A 644 11.38 -34.00 1.01
N GLY A 645 12.02 -34.13 -0.16
CA GLY A 645 13.11 -35.04 -0.44
C GLY A 645 12.79 -36.49 -0.07
N ALA A 646 13.79 -37.22 0.43
CA ALA A 646 13.61 -38.61 0.85
C ALA A 646 12.56 -38.80 1.96
N LEU A 647 12.34 -37.80 2.81
CA LEU A 647 11.36 -37.88 3.91
C LEU A 647 9.92 -37.85 3.42
N GLY A 648 9.65 -37.13 2.33
CA GLY A 648 8.33 -37.03 1.70
C GLY A 648 8.13 -38.00 0.55
N PHE A 649 9.17 -38.31 -0.22
CA PHE A 649 9.06 -38.96 -1.52
C PHE A 649 9.99 -40.17 -1.70
N GLY A 650 10.69 -40.62 -0.65
CA GLY A 650 11.39 -41.91 -0.66
C GLY A 650 10.43 -43.09 -0.73
N GLN A 651 10.88 -44.20 -1.30
CA GLN A 651 10.11 -45.44 -1.42
C GLN A 651 11.05 -46.65 -1.38
N THR A 652 10.77 -47.67 -0.59
CA THR A 652 11.59 -48.90 -0.53
C THR A 652 10.93 -50.07 -1.26
N ARG A 653 11.73 -51.07 -1.64
CA ARG A 653 11.18 -52.29 -2.27
C ARG A 653 10.17 -52.98 -1.37
N ASN A 654 10.50 -53.12 -0.08
CA ASN A 654 9.52 -53.48 0.93
C ASN A 654 8.74 -52.23 1.35
N ARG A 655 7.58 -52.00 0.72
CA ARG A 655 6.73 -50.82 0.95
C ARG A 655 6.20 -50.67 2.39
N LYS A 656 6.38 -51.67 3.26
CA LYS A 656 6.12 -51.55 4.71
C LYS A 656 7.16 -50.71 5.45
N ILE A 657 8.35 -50.52 4.89
CA ILE A 657 9.40 -49.65 5.45
C ILE A 657 9.10 -48.20 5.07
N ILE A 658 9.23 -47.85 3.78
CA ILE A 658 8.83 -46.55 3.23
C ILE A 658 7.88 -46.76 2.03
N PRO A 659 6.60 -46.36 2.12
CA PRO A 659 5.60 -46.68 1.11
C PRO A 659 5.68 -45.85 -0.19
N GLY A 660 6.28 -44.65 -0.16
CA GLY A 660 6.19 -43.66 -1.24
C GLY A 660 5.16 -42.56 -0.96
N ASN A 661 5.30 -41.41 -1.63
CA ASN A 661 4.32 -40.30 -1.68
C ASN A 661 3.78 -39.79 -0.33
N ILE A 662 4.59 -39.87 0.73
CA ILE A 662 4.21 -39.41 2.05
C ILE A 662 3.96 -37.89 2.07
N GLY A 663 4.70 -37.10 1.29
CA GLY A 663 4.46 -35.66 1.15
C GLY A 663 3.08 -35.32 0.60
N LEU A 664 2.52 -36.15 -0.31
CA LEU A 664 1.14 -35.99 -0.79
C LEU A 664 0.11 -36.40 0.27
N LEU A 665 0.43 -37.39 1.11
CA LEU A 665 -0.41 -37.73 2.26
C LEU A 665 -0.43 -36.62 3.31
N ASP A 666 0.69 -35.91 3.51
CA ASP A 666 0.77 -34.72 4.37
C ASP A 666 -0.19 -33.63 3.87
N GLN A 667 -0.14 -33.33 2.56
CA GLN A 667 -1.06 -32.38 1.93
C GLN A 667 -2.52 -32.83 2.04
N GLN A 668 -2.81 -34.13 1.87
CA GLN A 668 -4.15 -34.67 2.05
C GLN A 668 -4.66 -34.54 3.50
N MET A 669 -3.77 -34.70 4.50
CA MET A 669 -4.09 -34.47 5.91
C MET A 669 -4.40 -32.99 6.16
N ALA A 670 -3.63 -32.07 5.57
CA ALA A 670 -3.91 -30.64 5.65
C ALA A 670 -5.29 -30.31 5.03
N LEU A 671 -5.61 -30.85 3.85
CA LEU A 671 -6.93 -30.67 3.23
C LEU A 671 -8.08 -31.19 4.11
N LYS A 672 -7.89 -32.35 4.75
CA LYS A 672 -8.85 -32.90 5.72
C LYS A 672 -9.05 -31.95 6.92
N TRP A 673 -7.95 -31.41 7.46
CA TRP A 673 -7.99 -30.45 8.57
C TRP A 673 -8.71 -29.16 8.16
N ILE A 674 -8.38 -28.59 7.00
CA ILE A 674 -8.99 -27.36 6.48
C ILE A 674 -10.49 -27.59 6.28
N HIS A 675 -10.88 -28.68 5.66
CA HIS A 675 -12.29 -29.00 5.43
C HIS A 675 -13.11 -29.10 6.73
N LYS A 676 -12.50 -29.62 7.81
CA LYS A 676 -13.15 -29.72 9.14
C LYS A 676 -13.26 -28.36 9.84
N ASN A 677 -12.26 -27.48 9.68
CA ASN A 677 -12.07 -26.33 10.56
C ASN A 677 -12.31 -24.95 9.91
N ILE A 678 -12.25 -24.82 8.58
CA ILE A 678 -12.22 -23.50 7.92
C ILE A 678 -13.50 -22.66 8.15
N LYS A 679 -14.62 -23.32 8.48
CA LYS A 679 -15.87 -22.65 8.87
C LYS A 679 -15.69 -21.73 10.08
N TYR A 680 -14.80 -22.05 11.02
CA TYR A 680 -14.53 -21.23 12.21
C TYR A 680 -13.72 -19.96 11.88
N PHE A 681 -13.12 -19.91 10.68
CA PHE A 681 -12.47 -18.73 10.13
C PHE A 681 -13.41 -17.93 9.20
N ASN A 682 -14.70 -18.28 9.15
CA ASN A 682 -15.71 -17.77 8.21
C ASN A 682 -15.43 -18.17 6.74
N GLY A 683 -14.71 -19.27 6.52
CA GLY A 683 -14.54 -19.86 5.18
C GLY A 683 -15.64 -20.85 4.85
N ASN A 684 -15.96 -20.99 3.57
CA ASN A 684 -16.91 -21.97 3.06
C ASN A 684 -16.16 -23.20 2.55
N ARG A 685 -16.36 -24.35 3.22
CA ARG A 685 -15.76 -25.64 2.83
C ARG A 685 -16.12 -26.11 1.41
N ASN A 686 -17.20 -25.58 0.82
CA ASN A 686 -17.62 -25.87 -0.55
C ASN A 686 -16.95 -24.95 -1.60
N LEU A 687 -16.25 -23.90 -1.16
CA LEU A 687 -15.52 -22.94 -2.01
C LEU A 687 -13.99 -23.04 -1.77
N VAL A 688 -13.51 -24.23 -1.43
CA VAL A 688 -12.08 -24.52 -1.30
C VAL A 688 -11.48 -24.73 -2.68
N THR A 689 -10.46 -23.93 -3.01
CA THR A 689 -9.65 -24.01 -4.22
C THR A 689 -8.23 -24.40 -3.83
N ILE A 690 -7.72 -25.50 -4.37
CA ILE A 690 -6.30 -25.87 -4.21
C ILE A 690 -5.47 -25.17 -5.28
N VAL A 691 -4.32 -24.63 -4.89
CA VAL A 691 -3.46 -23.78 -5.71
C VAL A 691 -2.04 -24.28 -5.56
N GLY A 692 -1.30 -24.36 -6.65
CA GLY A 692 0.11 -24.77 -6.59
C GLY A 692 0.95 -24.08 -7.66
N GLU A 693 2.21 -23.86 -7.32
CA GLU A 693 3.29 -23.45 -8.23
C GLU A 693 4.35 -24.55 -8.31
N ASP A 694 4.88 -24.81 -9.51
CA ASP A 694 5.97 -25.78 -9.72
C ASP A 694 5.64 -27.15 -9.09
N ALA A 695 6.46 -27.68 -8.18
CA ALA A 695 6.19 -28.94 -7.46
C ALA A 695 4.84 -28.94 -6.70
N GLY A 696 4.39 -27.77 -6.23
CA GLY A 696 3.07 -27.60 -5.66
C GLY A 696 1.96 -27.79 -6.69
N ALA A 697 2.15 -27.30 -7.92
CA ALA A 697 1.21 -27.51 -9.03
C ALA A 697 1.17 -28.98 -9.46
N ALA A 698 2.32 -29.65 -9.48
CA ALA A 698 2.38 -31.11 -9.64
C ALA A 698 1.60 -31.85 -8.54
N SER A 699 1.68 -31.40 -7.30
CA SER A 699 0.89 -31.96 -6.20
C SER A 699 -0.63 -31.72 -6.38
N VAL A 700 -1.03 -30.52 -6.82
CA VAL A 700 -2.44 -30.21 -7.17
C VAL A 700 -2.95 -31.20 -8.23
N SER A 701 -2.19 -31.41 -9.29
CA SER A 701 -2.55 -32.37 -10.35
C SER A 701 -2.60 -33.83 -9.85
N ALA A 702 -1.88 -34.19 -8.78
CA ALA A 702 -2.01 -35.50 -8.16
C ALA A 702 -3.30 -35.62 -7.33
N HIS A 703 -3.66 -34.56 -6.60
CA HIS A 703 -4.89 -34.51 -5.81
C HIS A 703 -6.15 -34.55 -6.67
N ILE A 704 -6.13 -33.99 -7.88
CA ILE A 704 -7.28 -34.10 -8.79
C ILE A 704 -7.50 -35.53 -9.30
N LEU A 705 -6.50 -36.42 -9.25
CA LEU A 705 -6.60 -37.80 -9.76
C LEU A 705 -7.04 -38.84 -8.72
N VAL A 706 -7.16 -38.45 -7.44
CA VAL A 706 -7.49 -39.37 -6.33
C VAL A 706 -8.77 -38.99 -5.61
N LYS A 707 -9.70 -39.96 -5.48
CA LYS A 707 -11.02 -39.79 -4.87
C LYS A 707 -10.96 -39.21 -3.46
N GLU A 708 -9.99 -39.70 -2.70
CA GLU A 708 -9.85 -39.39 -1.29
C GLU A 708 -9.43 -37.94 -1.04
N SER A 709 -8.97 -37.22 -2.09
CA SER A 709 -8.67 -35.78 -2.03
C SER A 709 -9.80 -34.93 -2.61
N GLN A 710 -10.45 -35.36 -3.71
CA GLN A 710 -11.49 -34.60 -4.43
C GLN A 710 -12.67 -34.14 -3.55
N LYS A 711 -12.95 -34.84 -2.46
CA LYS A 711 -14.01 -34.45 -1.51
C LYS A 711 -13.72 -33.17 -0.72
N TYR A 712 -12.46 -32.72 -0.67
CA TYR A 712 -12.05 -31.58 0.15
C TYR A 712 -11.95 -30.25 -0.60
N PHE A 713 -12.06 -30.25 -1.93
CA PHE A 713 -12.00 -29.05 -2.74
C PHE A 713 -13.02 -29.06 -3.89
N ARG A 714 -13.20 -27.90 -4.51
CA ARG A 714 -14.08 -27.72 -5.68
C ARG A 714 -13.30 -27.35 -6.94
N ARG A 715 -12.17 -26.65 -6.80
CA ARG A 715 -11.43 -26.07 -7.92
C ARG A 715 -9.93 -26.24 -7.75
N ALA A 716 -9.20 -26.19 -8.86
CA ALA A 716 -7.76 -26.30 -8.90
C ALA A 716 -7.13 -25.20 -9.75
N ILE A 717 -6.07 -24.57 -9.23
CA ILE A 717 -5.22 -23.63 -9.96
C ILE A 717 -3.79 -24.19 -10.00
N MET A 718 -3.21 -24.32 -11.19
CA MET A 718 -1.86 -24.85 -11.40
C MET A 718 -1.03 -23.85 -12.22
N THR A 719 0.00 -23.27 -11.62
CA THR A 719 0.93 -22.38 -12.35
C THR A 719 2.28 -23.05 -12.52
N SER A 720 2.77 -23.08 -13.76
CA SER A 720 4.13 -23.54 -14.09
C SER A 720 4.45 -24.96 -13.62
N GLY A 721 3.47 -25.88 -13.68
CA GLY A 721 3.71 -27.29 -13.36
C GLY A 721 2.47 -28.17 -13.26
N HIS A 722 2.68 -29.48 -13.38
CA HIS A 722 1.74 -30.59 -13.21
C HIS A 722 2.54 -31.92 -13.18
N MET A 723 1.92 -33.04 -12.78
CA MET A 723 2.62 -34.31 -12.57
C MET A 723 3.17 -34.95 -13.86
N ALA A 724 2.65 -34.53 -15.02
CA ALA A 724 3.12 -35.03 -16.31
C ALA A 724 4.47 -34.44 -16.69
N ASN A 725 4.86 -33.32 -16.07
CA ASN A 725 6.16 -32.71 -16.36
C ASN A 725 7.29 -33.71 -16.11
N ILE A 726 8.26 -33.75 -17.02
CA ILE A 726 9.39 -34.69 -16.97
C ILE A 726 10.15 -34.69 -15.62
N TRP A 727 10.15 -33.57 -14.90
CA TRP A 727 10.81 -33.37 -13.62
C TRP A 727 9.93 -33.69 -12.40
N ALA A 728 8.61 -33.85 -12.56
CA ALA A 728 7.64 -33.88 -11.47
C ALA A 728 7.30 -35.29 -10.95
N SER A 729 7.40 -36.31 -11.80
CA SER A 729 7.07 -37.71 -11.45
C SER A 729 7.98 -38.74 -12.10
N ARG A 730 8.10 -39.91 -11.47
CA ARG A 730 8.94 -41.04 -11.93
C ARG A 730 8.29 -42.40 -11.67
N ASN A 731 8.78 -43.41 -12.39
CA ASN A 731 8.44 -44.79 -12.11
C ASN A 731 8.93 -45.20 -10.72
N SER A 732 8.13 -46.03 -10.04
CA SER A 732 8.41 -46.47 -8.67
C SER A 732 9.76 -47.20 -8.55
N SER A 733 10.20 -47.92 -9.59
CA SER A 733 11.50 -48.59 -9.64
C SER A 733 12.68 -47.62 -9.47
N ASP A 734 12.62 -46.45 -10.10
CA ASP A 734 13.69 -45.44 -10.01
C ASP A 734 13.82 -44.91 -8.58
N ILE A 735 12.67 -44.56 -7.97
CA ILE A 735 12.64 -44.01 -6.61
C ILE A 735 13.07 -45.07 -5.60
N VAL A 736 12.71 -46.33 -5.82
CA VAL A 736 13.22 -47.47 -5.04
C VAL A 736 14.72 -47.54 -5.11
N ASN A 737 15.31 -47.53 -6.31
CA ASN A 737 16.77 -47.57 -6.46
C ASN A 737 17.46 -46.43 -5.71
N PHE A 738 16.97 -45.19 -5.82
CA PHE A 738 17.56 -44.05 -5.09
C PHE A 738 17.41 -44.18 -3.58
N THR A 739 16.30 -44.71 -3.11
CA THR A 739 16.06 -44.92 -1.67
C THR A 739 16.98 -46.01 -1.14
N GLU A 740 17.22 -47.09 -1.88
CA GLU A 740 18.19 -48.13 -1.49
C GLU A 740 19.63 -47.58 -1.48
N MET A 741 20.01 -46.75 -2.45
CA MET A 741 21.32 -46.05 -2.44
C MET A 741 21.46 -45.12 -1.23
N LEU A 742 20.38 -44.44 -0.83
CA LEU A 742 20.35 -43.61 0.38
C LEU A 742 20.53 -44.46 1.64
N ILE A 743 19.84 -45.60 1.73
CA ILE A 743 19.96 -46.55 2.85
C ILE A 743 21.41 -47.04 2.99
N GLN A 744 22.06 -47.37 1.86
CA GLN A 744 23.47 -47.74 1.83
C GLN A 744 24.37 -46.62 2.32
N LYS A 745 24.20 -45.38 1.81
CA LYS A 745 24.97 -44.20 2.24
C LYS A 745 24.81 -43.89 3.73
N LEU A 746 23.65 -44.18 4.32
CA LEU A 746 23.37 -43.98 5.74
C LEU A 746 23.82 -45.16 6.63
N ASN A 747 24.44 -46.19 6.06
CA ASN A 747 24.82 -47.44 6.75
C ASN A 747 23.63 -48.10 7.46
N CYS A 748 22.43 -48.03 6.87
CA CYS A 748 21.20 -48.63 7.39
C CYS A 748 20.81 -49.94 6.69
N SER A 749 21.69 -50.50 5.86
CA SER A 749 21.46 -51.76 5.14
C SER A 749 21.27 -52.94 6.09
N GLY A 750 20.30 -53.81 5.81
CA GLY A 750 20.08 -55.02 6.61
C GLY A 750 19.00 -55.94 6.02
N LYS A 751 18.98 -57.20 6.47
CA LYS A 751 17.98 -58.19 6.01
C LYS A 751 16.61 -58.02 6.69
N VAL A 752 16.58 -57.44 7.89
CA VAL A 752 15.36 -57.29 8.69
C VAL A 752 14.74 -55.91 8.47
N ALA A 753 13.54 -55.87 7.88
CA ALA A 753 12.86 -54.64 7.50
C ALA A 753 12.62 -53.65 8.67
N SER A 754 12.30 -54.17 9.86
CA SER A 754 12.12 -53.34 11.07
C SER A 754 13.43 -52.69 11.52
N ALA A 755 14.56 -53.40 11.42
CA ALA A 755 15.87 -52.87 11.77
C ALA A 755 16.31 -51.74 10.82
N VAL A 756 16.08 -51.89 9.51
CA VAL A 756 16.33 -50.85 8.50
C VAL A 756 15.53 -49.59 8.82
N LEU A 757 14.23 -49.74 9.11
CA LEU A 757 13.38 -48.60 9.48
C LEU A 757 13.86 -47.92 10.76
N ILE A 758 14.17 -48.68 11.81
CA ILE A 758 14.65 -48.12 13.09
C ILE A 758 15.95 -47.35 12.87
N CYS A 759 16.87 -47.87 12.05
CA CYS A 759 18.09 -47.16 11.70
C CYS A 759 17.80 -45.82 11.01
N LEU A 760 16.92 -45.81 10.00
CA LEU A 760 16.52 -44.58 9.30
C LEU A 760 15.79 -43.58 10.23
N GLN A 761 14.97 -44.07 11.15
CA GLN A 761 14.27 -43.24 12.14
C GLN A 761 15.23 -42.65 13.19
N ASN A 762 16.36 -43.31 13.46
CA ASN A 762 17.39 -42.84 14.38
C ASN A 762 18.52 -42.05 13.71
N ALA A 763 18.61 -42.08 12.37
CA ALA A 763 19.62 -41.34 11.64
C ALA A 763 19.50 -39.83 11.89
N LYS A 764 20.65 -39.13 11.96
CA LYS A 764 20.66 -37.66 12.09
C LYS A 764 20.04 -37.04 10.84
N ILE A 765 19.11 -36.10 11.04
CA ILE A 765 18.39 -35.44 9.93
C ILE A 765 19.33 -34.82 8.89
N GLN A 766 20.42 -34.21 9.35
CA GLN A 766 21.42 -33.61 8.48
C GLN A 766 22.09 -34.64 7.56
N ASN A 767 22.35 -35.86 8.05
CA ASN A 767 22.94 -36.92 7.22
C ASN A 767 21.97 -37.37 6.13
N ILE A 768 20.67 -37.44 6.43
CA ILE A 768 19.63 -37.77 5.45
C ILE A 768 19.57 -36.71 4.35
N ILE A 769 19.55 -35.42 4.73
CA ILE A 769 19.52 -34.30 3.78
C ILE A 769 20.79 -34.32 2.91
N THR A 770 21.98 -34.39 3.52
CA THR A 770 23.25 -34.39 2.79
C THR A 770 23.35 -35.57 1.83
N ALA A 771 23.01 -36.79 2.28
CA ALA A 771 23.05 -37.98 1.42
C ALA A 771 22.03 -37.89 0.28
N SER A 772 20.84 -37.32 0.53
CA SER A 772 19.83 -37.08 -0.51
C SER A 772 20.32 -36.08 -1.57
N GLU A 773 21.06 -35.04 -1.18
CA GLU A 773 21.62 -34.06 -2.11
C GLU A 773 22.76 -34.63 -2.95
N GLU A 774 23.68 -35.36 -2.32
CA GLU A 774 24.80 -36.01 -3.00
C GLU A 774 24.32 -36.95 -4.11
N LEU A 775 23.25 -37.72 -3.83
CA LEU A 775 22.62 -38.58 -4.84
C LEU A 775 22.09 -37.78 -6.03
N GLY A 776 21.49 -36.62 -5.77
CA GLY A 776 21.04 -35.71 -6.82
C GLY A 776 22.19 -35.23 -7.71
N ILE A 777 23.31 -34.85 -7.11
CA ILE A 777 24.53 -34.40 -7.82
C ILE A 777 25.13 -35.55 -8.64
N SER A 778 25.37 -36.71 -8.02
CA SER A 778 26.09 -37.83 -8.62
C SER A 778 25.37 -38.43 -9.83
N LEU A 779 24.04 -38.32 -9.89
CA LEU A 779 23.23 -38.88 -10.97
C LEU A 779 23.08 -37.94 -12.18
N GLN A 780 23.69 -36.73 -12.17
CA GLN A 780 23.46 -35.66 -13.16
C GLN A 780 21.97 -35.25 -13.32
N LYS A 781 21.08 -35.76 -12.47
CA LYS A 781 19.63 -35.57 -12.59
C LYS A 781 19.16 -34.17 -12.20
N GLN A 782 20.03 -33.34 -11.59
CA GLN A 782 19.73 -31.93 -11.25
C GLN A 782 19.35 -31.05 -12.44
N ILE A 783 19.55 -31.53 -13.68
CA ILE A 783 19.23 -30.79 -14.90
C ILE A 783 17.73 -30.85 -15.22
N ILE A 784 17.04 -31.96 -14.91
CA ILE A 784 15.62 -32.18 -15.21
C ILE A 784 14.86 -32.69 -13.97
N GLY A 785 15.25 -32.25 -12.76
CA GLY A 785 14.54 -32.53 -11.51
C GLY A 785 15.40 -33.14 -10.40
N THR A 786 14.78 -33.81 -9.44
CA THR A 786 15.47 -34.42 -8.30
C THR A 786 15.21 -35.93 -8.21
N PRO A 787 15.99 -36.68 -7.40
CA PRO A 787 15.77 -38.12 -7.23
C PRO A 787 14.42 -38.45 -6.58
N PHE A 788 14.01 -37.67 -5.59
CA PHE A 788 12.84 -37.93 -4.77
C PHE A 788 11.70 -36.99 -5.17
N VAL A 789 10.85 -37.47 -6.07
CA VAL A 789 9.66 -36.78 -6.61
C VAL A 789 8.45 -37.71 -6.54
N ILE A 790 7.31 -37.33 -7.12
CA ILE A 790 6.09 -38.16 -7.10
C ILE A 790 6.37 -39.54 -7.70
N SER A 791 6.11 -40.60 -6.93
CA SER A 791 6.12 -41.98 -7.40
C SER A 791 4.81 -42.30 -8.09
N LEU A 792 4.86 -42.82 -9.31
CA LEU A 792 3.66 -43.22 -10.06
C LEU A 792 2.99 -44.49 -9.52
N SER A 793 3.56 -45.17 -8.52
CA SER A 793 2.95 -46.34 -7.89
C SER A 793 3.26 -46.38 -6.40
N ASP A 794 2.23 -46.22 -5.58
CA ASP A 794 2.33 -46.34 -4.13
C ASP A 794 1.04 -46.95 -3.53
N PRO A 795 1.14 -47.64 -2.38
CA PRO A 795 0.01 -48.38 -1.81
C PRO A 795 -0.99 -47.50 -1.04
N ASN A 796 -0.68 -46.23 -0.78
CA ASN A 796 -1.44 -45.39 0.15
C ASN A 796 -2.19 -44.25 -0.54
N PHE A 797 -1.51 -43.46 -1.37
CA PHE A 797 -2.06 -42.29 -2.05
C PHE A 797 -2.75 -42.68 -3.35
N PHE A 798 -2.01 -43.21 -4.34
CA PHE A 798 -2.63 -43.65 -5.60
C PHE A 798 -3.38 -44.98 -5.46
N LYS A 799 -2.90 -45.90 -4.61
CA LYS A 799 -3.43 -47.27 -4.41
C LYS A 799 -3.44 -48.14 -5.67
N ARG A 800 -2.89 -47.63 -6.77
CA ARG A 800 -2.73 -48.29 -8.07
C ARG A 800 -1.44 -47.78 -8.70
N THR A 801 -0.97 -48.50 -9.72
CA THR A 801 0.08 -47.99 -10.60
C THR A 801 -0.56 -47.08 -11.62
N ILE A 802 -0.09 -45.84 -11.69
CA ILE A 802 -0.35 -44.91 -12.78
C ILE A 802 0.67 -45.28 -13.86
N HIS A 803 0.27 -46.11 -14.83
CA HIS A 803 1.16 -46.52 -15.91
C HIS A 803 1.57 -45.34 -16.78
N ASP A 804 2.82 -45.38 -17.22
CA ASP A 804 3.57 -44.51 -18.14
C ASP A 804 2.99 -43.13 -18.36
N LYS A 805 3.71 -42.07 -17.93
CA LYS A 805 3.55 -40.62 -18.22
C LYS A 805 2.48 -40.21 -19.26
N PHE A 806 1.25 -40.65 -19.07
CA PHE A 806 0.13 -40.61 -20.01
C PHE A 806 0.24 -41.43 -21.35
N MET A 807 1.14 -42.40 -21.54
CA MET A 807 1.30 -43.18 -22.80
C MET A 807 0.68 -44.58 -22.69
N GLY A 808 -0.52 -44.75 -23.19
CA GLY A 808 -1.09 -46.06 -23.48
C GLY A 808 -2.37 -45.88 -24.28
N SER A 809 -2.47 -46.58 -25.41
CA SER A 809 -3.70 -46.69 -26.22
C SER A 809 -4.87 -47.35 -25.48
N ASP A 810 -4.59 -47.90 -24.31
CA ASP A 810 -5.57 -48.57 -23.50
C ASP A 810 -6.42 -47.55 -22.74
N ARG A 811 -7.73 -47.60 -23.01
CA ARG A 811 -8.79 -46.90 -22.29
C ARG A 811 -8.85 -47.34 -20.83
N VAL A 812 -7.81 -47.06 -20.05
CA VAL A 812 -7.90 -47.18 -18.59
C VAL A 812 -8.67 -45.94 -18.12
N PHE A 813 -9.97 -46.12 -17.92
CA PHE A 813 -10.84 -45.10 -17.35
C PHE A 813 -10.23 -44.59 -16.03
N PHE A 814 -9.74 -43.35 -16.03
CA PHE A 814 -9.55 -42.64 -14.78
C PHE A 814 -10.95 -42.28 -14.29
N ASP A 815 -11.46 -43.05 -13.33
CA ASP A 815 -12.71 -42.69 -12.66
C ASP A 815 -12.50 -41.37 -11.92
N PHE A 816 -12.90 -40.27 -12.54
CA PHE A 816 -13.01 -38.98 -11.89
C PHE A 816 -14.31 -39.00 -11.10
N TYR A 817 -14.22 -38.83 -9.77
CA TYR A 817 -15.39 -39.02 -8.90
C TYR A 817 -16.21 -37.74 -8.71
N LYS A 818 -15.76 -36.59 -9.27
CA LYS A 818 -16.42 -35.28 -9.18
C LYS A 818 -15.88 -34.28 -10.21
N ASP A 819 -16.75 -33.48 -10.83
CA ASP A 819 -16.35 -32.34 -11.67
C ASP A 819 -15.53 -31.29 -10.87
N VAL A 820 -14.31 -31.03 -11.33
CA VAL A 820 -13.38 -30.03 -10.79
C VAL A 820 -13.14 -28.95 -11.85
N ASP A 821 -13.38 -27.69 -11.49
CA ASP A 821 -13.02 -26.56 -12.36
C ASP A 821 -11.49 -26.39 -12.32
N ILE A 822 -10.84 -26.30 -13.48
CA ILE A 822 -9.37 -26.18 -13.59
C ILE A 822 -8.97 -24.88 -14.29
N LEU A 823 -8.04 -24.15 -13.68
CA LEU A 823 -7.28 -23.07 -14.28
C LEU A 823 -5.80 -23.43 -14.25
N MET A 824 -5.12 -23.38 -15.39
CA MET A 824 -3.69 -23.71 -15.44
C MET A 824 -2.94 -22.91 -16.48
N GLY A 825 -1.63 -22.75 -16.32
CA GLY A 825 -0.85 -22.00 -17.28
C GLY A 825 0.63 -21.90 -16.95
N ASN A 826 1.39 -21.50 -17.95
CA ASN A 826 2.84 -21.30 -17.88
C ASN A 826 3.18 -19.83 -18.13
N THR A 827 4.45 -19.49 -17.94
CA THR A 827 5.00 -18.16 -18.22
C THR A 827 5.52 -18.06 -19.65
N GLY A 828 5.79 -16.84 -20.12
CA GLY A 828 6.35 -16.61 -21.45
C GLY A 828 7.74 -17.22 -21.65
N CYS A 829 8.51 -17.42 -20.57
CA CYS A 829 9.89 -17.92 -20.62
C CYS A 829 10.28 -18.68 -19.33
N GLU A 830 9.63 -19.83 -19.09
CA GLU A 830 9.89 -20.70 -17.93
C GLU A 830 11.38 -21.00 -17.73
N GLY A 831 12.04 -21.40 -18.82
CA GLY A 831 13.41 -21.89 -18.86
C GLY A 831 14.48 -20.87 -18.51
N SER A 832 14.21 -19.55 -18.57
CA SER A 832 15.26 -18.54 -18.37
C SER A 832 15.86 -18.58 -16.96
N LEU A 833 15.05 -18.88 -15.95
CA LEU A 833 15.53 -19.02 -14.57
C LEU A 833 16.48 -20.22 -14.44
N PHE A 834 16.14 -21.33 -15.08
CA PHE A 834 16.93 -22.56 -15.08
C PHE A 834 18.23 -22.40 -15.87
N THR A 835 18.20 -21.71 -17.03
CA THR A 835 19.39 -21.36 -17.80
C THR A 835 20.38 -20.53 -16.97
N LYS A 836 19.89 -19.50 -16.26
CA LYS A 836 20.74 -18.67 -15.39
C LYS A 836 21.36 -19.49 -14.25
N ARG A 837 20.56 -20.28 -13.53
CA ARG A 837 21.03 -21.13 -12.42
C ARG A 837 22.09 -22.14 -12.87
N ARG A 838 21.96 -22.70 -14.08
CA ARG A 838 22.94 -23.63 -14.67
C ARG A 838 24.28 -22.95 -14.93
N TYR A 839 24.25 -21.74 -15.49
CA TYR A 839 25.46 -20.97 -15.79
C TYR A 839 26.22 -20.55 -14.53
N ASP A 840 25.49 -20.05 -13.51
CA ASP A 840 26.08 -19.63 -12.24
C ASP A 840 26.86 -20.79 -11.56
N ARG A 841 26.42 -22.05 -11.74
CA ARG A 841 27.07 -23.25 -11.19
C ARG A 841 28.36 -23.67 -11.88
N GLU A 842 28.55 -23.33 -13.15
CA GLU A 842 29.77 -23.68 -13.92
C GLU A 842 30.94 -22.73 -13.66
N GLY A 843 30.81 -21.81 -12.69
CA GLY A 843 31.91 -20.93 -12.29
C GLY A 843 32.17 -19.77 -13.23
N PHE A 844 31.32 -19.54 -14.23
CA PHE A 844 31.38 -18.36 -15.08
C PHE A 844 30.95 -17.12 -14.27
N ARG A 845 31.92 -16.41 -13.67
CA ARG A 845 31.65 -15.28 -12.76
C ARG A 845 30.95 -14.13 -13.48
N TYR A 846 29.76 -13.78 -12.99
CA TYR A 846 29.06 -12.53 -13.29
C TYR A 846 29.87 -11.35 -12.75
N ASN A 847 30.21 -10.38 -13.61
CA ASN A 847 30.95 -9.19 -13.19
C ASN A 847 30.00 -8.14 -12.60
N TYR A 848 29.71 -8.25 -11.30
CA TYR A 848 28.82 -7.34 -10.55
C TYR A 848 29.30 -5.87 -10.51
N ILE A 849 30.50 -5.56 -11.02
CA ILE A 849 31.15 -4.26 -10.89
C ILE A 849 30.75 -3.28 -12.01
N ARG A 850 30.23 -3.78 -13.15
CA ARG A 850 29.66 -2.94 -14.21
C ARG A 850 28.19 -3.30 -14.38
N LYS A 851 27.29 -2.31 -14.31
CA LYS A 851 25.84 -2.44 -14.53
C LYS A 851 25.47 -2.83 -15.98
N GLU A 852 26.25 -3.65 -16.64
CA GLU A 852 25.94 -4.16 -17.98
C GLU A 852 24.99 -5.35 -17.83
N ARG A 853 23.71 -5.09 -18.10
CA ARG A 853 22.57 -6.02 -17.99
C ARG A 853 22.55 -7.09 -19.11
N PHE A 854 23.70 -7.41 -19.70
CA PHE A 854 23.80 -8.34 -20.83
C PHE A 854 24.44 -9.65 -20.38
N PHE A 855 23.59 -10.65 -20.16
CA PHE A 855 24.00 -12.06 -20.08
C PHE A 855 23.98 -12.62 -21.50
N SER A 856 25.09 -13.19 -21.96
CA SER A 856 25.18 -13.87 -23.25
C SER A 856 25.98 -15.16 -23.09
N LEU A 857 25.42 -16.27 -23.57
CA LEU A 857 26.15 -17.54 -23.66
C LEU A 857 27.01 -17.51 -24.91
N ASN A 858 28.31 -17.75 -24.77
CA ASN A 858 29.17 -18.00 -25.93
C ASN A 858 28.85 -19.36 -26.58
N ASP A 859 29.30 -19.57 -27.82
CA ASP A 859 28.98 -20.78 -28.58
C ASP A 859 29.49 -22.07 -27.93
N THR A 860 30.64 -22.02 -27.26
CA THR A 860 31.20 -23.18 -26.55
C THR A 860 30.30 -23.61 -25.39
N ALA A 861 29.87 -22.65 -24.55
CA ALA A 861 28.97 -22.91 -23.44
C ALA A 861 27.59 -23.37 -23.93
N TYR A 862 27.08 -22.76 -25.00
CA TYR A 862 25.85 -23.16 -25.66
C TYR A 862 25.91 -24.63 -26.11
N ARG A 863 26.92 -25.00 -26.91
CA ARG A 863 27.07 -26.39 -27.40
C ARG A 863 27.24 -27.39 -26.27
N LYS A 864 28.00 -27.05 -25.22
CA LYS A 864 28.17 -27.90 -24.05
C LYS A 864 26.82 -28.16 -23.36
N ILE A 865 26.08 -27.11 -23.03
CA ILE A 865 24.79 -27.21 -22.34
C ILE A 865 23.77 -27.97 -23.20
N SER A 866 23.69 -27.66 -24.49
CA SER A 866 22.77 -28.34 -25.41
C SER A 866 23.08 -29.82 -25.56
N ASN A 867 24.36 -30.20 -25.71
CA ASN A 867 24.77 -31.60 -25.82
C ASN A 867 24.49 -32.39 -24.54
N GLU A 868 24.75 -31.81 -23.36
CA GLU A 868 24.39 -32.42 -22.07
C GLU A 868 22.89 -32.68 -21.99
N LEU A 869 22.06 -31.68 -22.34
CA LEU A 869 20.61 -31.81 -22.33
C LEU A 869 20.12 -32.92 -23.29
N PHE A 870 20.62 -32.93 -24.53
CA PHE A 870 20.26 -33.96 -25.51
C PHE A 870 20.64 -35.37 -25.06
N ASN A 871 21.76 -35.52 -24.36
CA ASN A 871 22.18 -36.81 -23.83
C ASN A 871 21.30 -37.28 -22.67
N ILE A 872 20.88 -36.37 -21.78
CA ILE A 872 19.99 -36.69 -20.65
C ILE A 872 18.61 -37.13 -21.14
N LEU A 873 18.18 -36.59 -22.27
CA LEU A 873 16.90 -36.92 -22.91
C LEU A 873 16.99 -38.14 -23.83
N HIS A 874 18.18 -38.70 -24.02
CA HIS A 874 18.41 -39.83 -24.92
C HIS A 874 17.95 -39.58 -26.37
N LEU A 875 18.09 -38.34 -26.87
CA LEU A 875 17.67 -37.99 -28.23
C LEU A 875 18.57 -38.64 -29.28
N ASN A 876 17.96 -39.10 -30.38
CA ASN A 876 18.69 -39.61 -31.53
C ASN A 876 19.25 -38.47 -32.42
N LEU A 877 20.05 -38.82 -33.44
CA LEU A 877 20.70 -37.81 -34.30
C LEU A 877 19.71 -36.92 -35.07
N LEU A 878 18.61 -37.49 -35.55
CA LEU A 878 17.58 -36.76 -36.29
C LEU A 878 16.88 -35.73 -35.40
N GLN A 879 16.43 -36.16 -34.21
CA GLN A 879 15.79 -35.29 -33.22
C GLN A 879 16.71 -34.13 -32.80
N LYS A 880 18.01 -34.40 -32.61
CA LYS A 880 19.00 -33.35 -32.32
C LYS A 880 19.08 -32.32 -33.43
N TYR A 881 19.09 -32.77 -34.69
CA TYR A 881 19.15 -31.87 -35.85
C TYR A 881 17.89 -31.01 -35.97
N GLU A 882 16.71 -31.62 -35.87
CA GLU A 882 15.41 -30.93 -35.94
C GLU A 882 15.28 -29.86 -34.85
N LEU A 883 15.66 -30.16 -33.61
CA LEU A 883 15.63 -29.19 -32.51
C LEU A 883 16.62 -28.04 -32.73
N LEU A 884 17.84 -28.33 -33.19
CA LEU A 884 18.82 -27.28 -33.50
C LEU A 884 18.32 -26.35 -34.61
N GLN A 885 17.60 -26.89 -35.60
CA GLN A 885 16.98 -26.12 -36.68
C GLN A 885 15.80 -25.29 -36.16
N ALA A 886 14.93 -25.85 -35.33
CA ALA A 886 13.76 -25.17 -34.77
C ALA A 886 14.12 -23.90 -33.98
N TYR A 887 15.27 -23.91 -33.28
CA TYR A 887 15.75 -22.76 -32.50
C TYR A 887 16.77 -21.88 -33.23
N SER A 888 17.10 -22.17 -34.49
CA SER A 888 18.15 -21.46 -35.24
C SER A 888 17.90 -19.95 -35.36
N ASN A 889 16.63 -19.56 -35.53
CA ASN A 889 16.18 -18.17 -35.70
C ASN A 889 16.14 -17.34 -34.41
N ILE A 890 16.42 -17.92 -33.25
CA ILE A 890 16.44 -17.19 -31.97
C ILE A 890 17.75 -16.41 -31.83
N TYR A 891 17.64 -15.12 -31.51
CA TYR A 891 18.73 -14.15 -31.62
C TYR A 891 19.95 -14.43 -30.72
N THR A 892 19.75 -14.98 -29.53
CA THR A 892 20.85 -15.20 -28.57
C THR A 892 20.90 -16.64 -28.06
N ASN A 893 22.11 -17.15 -27.82
CA ASN A 893 22.33 -18.51 -27.32
C ASN A 893 21.68 -18.75 -25.95
N ASN A 894 21.64 -17.73 -25.07
CA ASN A 894 20.91 -17.81 -23.80
C ASN A 894 19.40 -17.98 -24.01
N MET A 895 18.81 -17.27 -24.97
CA MET A 895 17.40 -17.46 -25.31
C MET A 895 17.13 -18.80 -25.98
N LYS A 896 18.06 -19.33 -26.81
CA LYS A 896 17.94 -20.68 -27.38
C LYS A 896 17.81 -21.75 -26.29
N VAL A 897 18.72 -21.73 -25.31
CA VAL A 897 18.67 -22.68 -24.17
C VAL A 897 17.42 -22.45 -23.31
N ALA A 898 17.07 -21.20 -23.03
CA ALA A 898 15.90 -20.87 -22.21
C ALA A 898 14.58 -21.31 -22.88
N ARG A 899 14.46 -21.12 -24.19
CA ARG A 899 13.30 -21.57 -24.97
C ARG A 899 13.23 -23.09 -24.98
N PHE A 900 14.33 -23.77 -25.29
CA PHE A 900 14.40 -25.23 -25.26
C PHE A 900 13.99 -25.81 -23.89
N LEU A 901 14.52 -25.25 -22.79
CA LEU A 901 14.11 -25.66 -21.44
C LEU A 901 12.64 -25.36 -21.14
N SER A 902 12.10 -24.25 -21.65
CA SER A 902 10.67 -23.92 -21.49
C SER A 902 9.78 -24.94 -22.21
N ASP A 903 10.14 -25.33 -23.43
CA ASP A 903 9.40 -26.31 -24.23
C ASP A 903 9.38 -27.67 -23.53
N ILE A 904 10.56 -28.17 -23.14
CA ILE A 904 10.68 -29.53 -22.65
C ILE A 904 10.26 -29.73 -21.20
N MET A 905 10.47 -28.73 -20.33
CA MET A 905 10.14 -28.88 -18.92
C MET A 905 8.69 -28.50 -18.61
N PHE A 906 8.03 -27.72 -19.48
CA PHE A 906 6.74 -27.11 -19.16
C PHE A 906 5.75 -27.09 -20.33
N ASP A 907 6.10 -26.49 -21.47
CA ASP A 907 5.08 -26.13 -22.47
C ASP A 907 4.56 -27.34 -23.27
N CYS A 908 5.43 -28.25 -23.72
CA CYS A 908 4.96 -29.45 -24.44
C CYS A 908 4.11 -30.35 -23.52
N ASP A 909 4.53 -30.49 -22.27
CA ASP A 909 3.80 -31.27 -21.28
C ASP A 909 2.46 -30.63 -20.90
N LEU A 910 2.37 -29.29 -20.83
CA LEU A 910 1.12 -28.56 -20.58
C LEU A 910 0.08 -28.88 -21.66
N ASN A 911 0.49 -28.85 -22.92
CA ASN A 911 -0.41 -29.13 -24.04
C ASN A 911 -0.90 -30.57 -24.02
N ARG A 912 0.04 -31.51 -23.86
CA ARG A 912 -0.28 -32.94 -23.79
C ARG A 912 -1.19 -33.24 -22.61
N PHE A 913 -0.97 -32.61 -21.47
CA PHE A 913 -1.84 -32.76 -20.30
C PHE A 913 -3.23 -32.14 -20.53
N THR A 914 -3.30 -30.97 -21.16
CA THR A 914 -4.57 -30.32 -21.54
C THR A 914 -5.40 -31.19 -22.47
N HIS A 915 -4.79 -31.68 -23.54
CA HIS A 915 -5.43 -32.56 -24.51
C HIS A 915 -6.04 -33.77 -23.78
N LYS A 916 -5.31 -34.35 -22.84
CA LYS A 916 -5.79 -35.55 -22.12
C LYS A 916 -6.92 -35.27 -21.14
N LEU A 917 -6.87 -34.13 -20.44
CA LEU A 917 -8.00 -33.66 -19.63
C LEU A 917 -9.26 -33.54 -20.49
N MET A 918 -9.14 -33.03 -21.72
CA MET A 918 -10.28 -32.81 -22.60
C MET A 918 -10.81 -34.11 -23.23
N TYR A 919 -9.95 -34.88 -23.92
CA TYR A 919 -10.40 -36.03 -24.72
C TYR A 919 -10.62 -37.30 -23.91
N HIS A 920 -9.82 -37.55 -22.88
CA HIS A 920 -9.95 -38.78 -22.09
C HIS A 920 -10.77 -38.58 -20.83
N LEU A 921 -10.85 -37.35 -20.31
CA LEU A 921 -11.51 -37.07 -19.02
C LEU A 921 -12.71 -36.12 -19.13
N ASN A 922 -13.00 -35.58 -20.32
CA ASN A 922 -14.09 -34.62 -20.55
C ASN A 922 -14.05 -33.39 -19.61
N ILE A 923 -12.85 -33.01 -19.16
CA ILE A 923 -12.61 -31.81 -18.35
C ILE A 923 -12.11 -30.71 -19.28
N LYS A 924 -12.78 -29.56 -19.27
CA LYS A 924 -12.39 -28.39 -20.08
C LYS A 924 -11.69 -27.37 -19.18
N PRO A 925 -10.35 -27.32 -19.16
CA PRO A 925 -9.62 -26.36 -18.34
C PRO A 925 -9.58 -24.97 -19.00
N TYR A 926 -9.46 -23.93 -18.17
CA TYR A 926 -8.96 -22.63 -18.60
C TYR A 926 -7.44 -22.67 -18.67
N VAL A 927 -6.87 -22.29 -19.82
CA VAL A 927 -5.42 -22.26 -20.02
C VAL A 927 -4.94 -20.82 -20.24
N TYR A 928 -3.84 -20.42 -19.58
CA TYR A 928 -3.20 -19.12 -19.79
C TYR A 928 -1.69 -19.20 -20.06
N ARG A 929 -1.19 -18.13 -20.69
CA ARG A 929 0.22 -17.76 -20.71
C ARG A 929 0.42 -16.42 -20.03
N PHE A 930 1.20 -16.44 -18.96
CA PHE A 930 1.60 -15.22 -18.27
C PHE A 930 2.79 -14.60 -18.99
N ASN A 931 2.57 -13.49 -19.68
CA ASN A 931 3.58 -12.86 -20.53
C ASN A 931 3.77 -11.39 -20.19
N ARG A 932 4.27 -11.14 -18.98
CA ARG A 932 4.67 -9.82 -18.52
C ARG A 932 6.18 -9.77 -18.36
N THR A 933 6.86 -9.15 -19.32
CA THR A 933 8.29 -8.87 -19.23
C THR A 933 8.53 -7.90 -18.09
N GLN A 934 9.13 -8.38 -17.02
CA GLN A 934 9.18 -7.68 -15.75
C GLN A 934 10.06 -6.42 -15.80
N LEU A 935 9.65 -5.42 -15.02
CA LEU A 935 10.49 -4.30 -14.60
C LEU A 935 11.05 -4.51 -13.19
N ASP A 936 10.90 -5.72 -12.66
CA ASP A 936 11.63 -6.20 -11.49
C ASP A 936 13.13 -6.18 -11.80
N MET A 937 13.83 -5.29 -11.10
CA MET A 937 15.25 -5.05 -11.30
C MET A 937 16.15 -6.19 -10.81
N ARG A 938 15.61 -7.22 -10.15
CA ARG A 938 16.33 -8.42 -9.71
C ARG A 938 16.63 -9.36 -10.88
N TYR A 939 15.83 -9.32 -11.95
CA TYR A 939 16.00 -10.16 -13.14
C TYR A 939 16.64 -9.38 -14.29
N SER A 940 17.31 -10.10 -15.21
CA SER A 940 17.84 -9.49 -16.42
C SER A 940 16.77 -9.42 -17.51
N ARG A 941 16.76 -8.35 -18.32
CA ARG A 941 15.72 -8.13 -19.34
C ARG A 941 15.54 -9.28 -20.33
N TRP A 942 16.61 -9.99 -20.68
CA TRP A 942 16.55 -11.14 -21.60
C TRP A 942 15.71 -12.31 -21.06
N MET A 943 15.51 -12.38 -19.74
CA MET A 943 14.79 -13.48 -19.10
C MET A 943 13.28 -13.39 -19.36
N GLY A 944 12.75 -12.22 -19.74
CA GLY A 944 11.34 -12.08 -20.06
C GLY A 944 10.43 -12.31 -18.85
N SER A 945 9.35 -13.07 -19.04
CA SER A 945 8.46 -13.52 -17.98
C SER A 945 8.96 -14.84 -17.40
N VAL A 946 9.62 -14.79 -16.24
CA VAL A 946 10.31 -15.94 -15.65
C VAL A 946 9.37 -16.87 -14.89
N HIS A 947 9.82 -18.09 -14.57
CA HIS A 947 9.05 -19.14 -13.88
C HIS A 947 8.25 -18.70 -12.65
N THR A 948 8.85 -17.87 -11.78
CA THR A 948 8.29 -17.54 -10.46
C THR A 948 7.26 -16.40 -10.46
N VAL A 949 7.12 -15.69 -11.59
CA VAL A 949 6.48 -14.37 -11.64
C VAL A 949 4.99 -14.36 -11.26
N PRO A 950 4.14 -15.30 -11.72
CA PRO A 950 2.72 -15.26 -11.40
C PRO A 950 2.46 -15.18 -9.90
N VAL A 951 3.25 -15.91 -9.10
CA VAL A 951 3.14 -15.95 -7.65
C VAL A 951 3.58 -14.63 -7.01
N GLU A 952 4.60 -13.96 -7.55
CA GLU A 952 5.04 -12.63 -7.08
C GLU A 952 3.89 -11.61 -7.18
N TYR A 953 3.17 -11.60 -8.31
CA TYR A 953 2.02 -10.71 -8.48
C TYR A 953 0.84 -11.10 -7.60
N ILE A 954 0.55 -12.39 -7.43
CA ILE A 954 -0.59 -12.87 -6.63
C ILE A 954 -0.41 -12.60 -5.13
N PHE A 955 0.78 -12.79 -4.57
CA PHE A 955 1.07 -12.51 -3.16
C PHE A 955 1.43 -11.05 -2.88
N GLY A 956 1.28 -10.18 -3.88
CA GLY A 956 1.35 -8.73 -3.72
C GLY A 956 2.77 -8.19 -3.57
N LEU A 957 3.75 -8.79 -4.26
CA LEU A 957 5.12 -8.29 -4.30
C LEU A 957 5.20 -6.80 -4.71
N PRO A 958 4.43 -6.31 -5.71
CA PRO A 958 4.39 -4.88 -6.06
C PRO A 958 3.88 -3.96 -4.93
N PHE A 959 3.18 -4.50 -3.93
CA PHE A 959 2.70 -3.73 -2.77
C PHE A 959 3.64 -3.83 -1.57
N ARG A 960 4.27 -5.00 -1.38
CA ARG A 960 5.08 -5.30 -0.19
C ARG A 960 6.55 -4.93 -0.37
N PHE A 961 7.03 -4.88 -1.62
CA PHE A 961 8.43 -4.66 -1.96
C PHE A 961 8.58 -3.80 -3.21
N GLU A 962 7.98 -2.61 -3.21
CA GLU A 962 8.06 -1.62 -4.31
C GLU A 962 9.50 -1.36 -4.78
N GLN A 963 10.49 -1.44 -3.87
CA GLN A 963 11.90 -1.23 -4.17
C GLN A 963 12.53 -2.24 -5.16
N PHE A 964 11.86 -3.37 -5.44
CA PHE A 964 12.34 -4.33 -6.43
C PHE A 964 11.94 -3.94 -7.85
N PHE A 965 10.98 -3.04 -8.01
CA PHE A 965 10.51 -2.60 -9.32
C PHE A 965 11.16 -1.27 -9.71
N ASP A 966 11.22 -1.01 -11.01
CA ASP A 966 11.61 0.30 -11.53
C ASP A 966 10.59 1.37 -11.05
N PRO A 967 11.02 2.41 -10.31
CA PRO A 967 10.11 3.43 -9.78
C PRO A 967 9.30 4.16 -10.86
N ALA A 968 9.76 4.18 -12.10
CA ALA A 968 9.03 4.81 -13.20
C ALA A 968 7.76 4.05 -13.62
N PHE A 969 7.60 2.80 -13.18
CA PHE A 969 6.53 1.92 -13.65
C PHE A 969 5.78 1.20 -12.51
N ILE A 970 6.11 1.47 -11.25
CA ILE A 970 5.41 0.85 -10.11
C ILE A 970 3.89 1.11 -10.14
N ASP A 971 3.50 2.27 -10.65
CA ASP A 971 2.10 2.68 -10.84
C ASP A 971 1.36 1.81 -11.88
N ASP A 972 2.09 1.10 -12.76
CA ASP A 972 1.53 0.12 -13.71
C ASP A 972 1.54 -1.30 -13.13
N GLU A 973 2.49 -1.63 -12.25
CA GLU A 973 2.64 -2.98 -11.68
C GLU A 973 1.61 -3.29 -10.61
N GLN A 974 1.24 -2.31 -9.78
CA GLN A 974 0.23 -2.48 -8.74
C GLN A 974 -1.17 -2.76 -9.31
N PRO A 975 -1.70 -1.99 -10.28
CA PRO A 975 -2.98 -2.31 -10.93
C PRO A 975 -2.98 -3.67 -11.61
N PHE A 976 -1.88 -4.05 -12.28
CA PHE A 976 -1.78 -5.36 -12.91
C PHE A 976 -1.84 -6.50 -11.86
N SER A 977 -1.11 -6.37 -10.75
CA SER A 977 -1.19 -7.32 -9.62
C SER A 977 -2.63 -7.49 -9.12
N LEU A 978 -3.40 -6.40 -8.99
CA LEU A 978 -4.81 -6.48 -8.59
C LEU A 978 -5.67 -7.23 -9.60
N GLU A 979 -5.43 -7.05 -10.89
CA GLU A 979 -6.21 -7.75 -11.92
C GLU A 979 -5.94 -9.26 -11.89
N ILE A 980 -4.69 -9.69 -11.72
CA ILE A 980 -4.36 -11.11 -11.59
C ILE A 980 -4.97 -11.70 -10.31
N MET A 981 -4.89 -10.99 -9.18
CA MET A 981 -5.55 -11.41 -7.92
C MET A 981 -7.07 -11.56 -8.10
N LYS A 982 -7.69 -10.63 -8.83
CA LYS A 982 -9.12 -10.64 -9.13
C LYS A 982 -9.49 -11.85 -10.00
N ILE A 983 -8.74 -12.13 -11.06
CA ILE A 983 -8.95 -13.31 -11.92
C ILE A 983 -8.97 -14.60 -11.09
N TRP A 984 -7.96 -14.80 -10.23
CA TRP A 984 -7.87 -16.01 -9.40
C TRP A 984 -9.01 -16.08 -8.38
N SER A 985 -9.38 -14.95 -7.78
CA SER A 985 -10.51 -14.87 -6.85
C SER A 985 -11.86 -15.15 -7.51
N GLU A 986 -12.11 -14.60 -8.70
CA GLU A 986 -13.34 -14.83 -9.45
C GLU A 986 -13.47 -16.29 -9.89
N PHE A 987 -12.38 -16.89 -10.37
CA PHE A 987 -12.33 -18.32 -10.64
C PHE A 987 -12.59 -19.14 -9.38
N ALA A 988 -11.91 -18.83 -8.28
CA ALA A 988 -12.09 -19.52 -7.00
C ALA A 988 -13.49 -19.37 -6.41
N LEU A 989 -14.23 -18.31 -6.77
CA LEU A 989 -15.62 -18.10 -6.36
C LEU A 989 -16.62 -18.83 -7.27
N LYS A 990 -16.48 -18.66 -8.59
CA LYS A 990 -17.52 -19.03 -9.57
C LYS A 990 -17.18 -20.26 -10.42
N GLY A 991 -15.90 -20.58 -10.59
CA GLY A 991 -15.43 -21.62 -11.52
C GLY A 991 -15.49 -21.19 -12.98
N LYS A 992 -15.88 -19.94 -13.25
CA LYS A 992 -16.03 -19.35 -14.58
C LYS A 992 -15.33 -18.00 -14.60
N LEU A 993 -14.65 -17.74 -15.71
CA LEU A 993 -13.97 -16.48 -16.00
C LEU A 993 -14.80 -15.65 -17.00
N ASP A 994 -14.47 -14.36 -17.17
CA ASP A 994 -15.14 -13.41 -18.07
C ASP A 994 -15.37 -14.02 -19.48
N LYS A 995 -16.43 -13.61 -20.19
CA LYS A 995 -16.78 -14.07 -21.55
C LYS A 995 -15.63 -13.92 -22.56
N ARG A 996 -14.68 -13.01 -22.30
CA ARG A 996 -13.46 -12.82 -23.11
C ARG A 996 -12.47 -13.98 -23.01
N TRP A 997 -12.61 -14.86 -22.01
CA TRP A 997 -11.80 -16.05 -21.82
C TRP A 997 -12.69 -17.28 -21.95
N SER A 998 -12.67 -17.91 -23.13
CA SER A 998 -13.49 -19.08 -23.38
C SER A 998 -12.77 -20.37 -22.96
N LEU A 999 -13.55 -21.38 -22.57
CA LEU A 999 -13.06 -22.73 -22.30
C LEU A 999 -12.42 -23.32 -23.56
N SER A 1000 -11.42 -24.19 -23.38
CA SER A 1000 -10.92 -25.02 -24.49
C SER A 1000 -12.04 -25.91 -25.04
N ASN A 1001 -12.05 -26.17 -26.35
CA ASN A 1001 -13.11 -26.91 -27.04
C ASN A 1001 -12.57 -28.14 -27.77
N ASP A 1002 -13.46 -29.02 -28.25
CA ASP A 1002 -13.11 -30.36 -28.71
C ASP A 1002 -12.30 -30.39 -30.03
N SER A 1003 -11.94 -29.23 -30.59
CA SER A 1003 -11.12 -29.08 -31.80
C SER A 1003 -9.82 -28.30 -31.59
N PHE A 1004 -9.64 -27.57 -30.47
CA PHE A 1004 -8.39 -26.87 -30.16
C PHE A 1004 -8.30 -26.36 -28.70
N VAL A 1005 -7.08 -26.31 -28.17
CA VAL A 1005 -6.79 -25.64 -26.89
C VAL A 1005 -6.68 -24.14 -27.10
N LYS A 1006 -7.42 -23.37 -26.29
CA LYS A 1006 -7.34 -21.90 -26.26
C LYS A 1006 -6.45 -21.44 -25.12
N GLU A 1007 -5.38 -20.72 -25.44
CA GLU A 1007 -4.51 -20.07 -24.47
C GLU A 1007 -4.85 -18.58 -24.36
N LEU A 1008 -5.09 -18.09 -23.14
CA LEU A 1008 -5.18 -16.66 -22.89
C LEU A 1008 -3.80 -16.05 -22.63
N LEU A 1009 -3.41 -15.05 -23.42
CA LEU A 1009 -2.23 -14.24 -23.12
C LEU A 1009 -2.53 -13.14 -22.09
N LEU A 1010 -1.80 -13.13 -20.98
CA LEU A 1010 -1.83 -12.07 -19.98
C LEU A 1010 -0.63 -11.13 -20.22
N ASP A 1011 -0.83 -10.05 -20.99
CA ASP A 1011 0.24 -9.13 -21.43
C ASP A 1011 0.17 -7.70 -20.84
N TYR A 1012 1.14 -6.86 -21.22
CA TYR A 1012 1.36 -5.49 -20.73
C TYR A 1012 0.21 -4.50 -21.03
N LYS A 1013 -0.70 -4.80 -21.96
CA LYS A 1013 -1.84 -3.92 -22.30
C LYS A 1013 -3.16 -4.40 -21.69
N GLY A 1014 -3.16 -5.49 -20.92
CA GLY A 1014 -4.38 -6.16 -20.49
C GLY A 1014 -5.20 -6.68 -21.68
N ILE A 1015 -4.56 -6.90 -22.83
CA ILE A 1015 -5.24 -7.38 -24.04
C ILE A 1015 -5.34 -8.90 -23.94
N ILE A 1016 -6.57 -9.35 -23.76
CA ILE A 1016 -6.96 -10.75 -23.89
C ILE A 1016 -6.84 -11.12 -25.38
N LYS A 1017 -5.79 -11.87 -25.74
CA LYS A 1017 -5.68 -12.53 -27.06
C LYS A 1017 -5.84 -14.02 -26.87
N GLU A 1018 -6.79 -14.61 -27.60
CA GLU A 1018 -6.94 -16.06 -27.70
C GLU A 1018 -5.99 -16.58 -28.78
N TYR A 1019 -5.15 -17.56 -28.42
CA TYR A 1019 -4.32 -18.30 -29.36
C TYR A 1019 -4.75 -19.76 -29.42
N LYS A 1020 -4.82 -20.32 -30.62
CA LYS A 1020 -4.90 -21.78 -30.82
C LYS A 1020 -3.50 -22.36 -30.64
N ILE A 1021 -3.33 -23.20 -29.63
CA ILE A 1021 -2.03 -23.79 -29.30
C ILE A 1021 -1.56 -24.76 -30.41
N LEU A 1022 -2.50 -25.54 -30.98
CA LEU A 1022 -2.20 -26.59 -31.97
C LEU A 1022 -1.93 -26.05 -33.39
N GLU A 1023 -2.12 -24.75 -33.66
CA GLU A 1023 -1.90 -24.17 -35.00
C GLU A 1023 -0.52 -23.51 -35.16
N LYS A 1024 0.37 -23.54 -34.15
CA LYS A 1024 1.73 -22.98 -34.26
C LYS A 1024 2.72 -24.06 -34.73
N PRO A 1025 3.21 -24.02 -35.99
CA PRO A 1025 4.05 -25.10 -36.54
C PRO A 1025 5.32 -25.33 -35.73
N MET A 1026 6.01 -24.24 -35.36
CA MET A 1026 7.25 -24.33 -34.57
C MET A 1026 7.04 -24.99 -33.20
N PHE A 1027 5.83 -24.91 -32.63
CA PHE A 1027 5.53 -25.50 -31.33
C PHE A 1027 5.20 -26.99 -31.45
N THR A 1028 4.42 -27.37 -32.47
CA THR A 1028 4.08 -28.77 -32.77
C THR A 1028 5.32 -29.57 -33.17
N ASP A 1029 6.13 -29.04 -34.10
CA ASP A 1029 7.31 -29.74 -34.62
C ASP A 1029 8.36 -30.02 -33.52
N VAL A 1030 8.51 -29.10 -32.56
CA VAL A 1030 9.42 -29.26 -31.43
C VAL A 1030 8.93 -30.32 -30.46
N CYS A 1031 7.64 -30.32 -30.11
CA CYS A 1031 7.10 -31.32 -29.19
C CYS A 1031 7.11 -32.72 -29.82
N ASP A 1032 6.82 -32.81 -31.11
CA ASP A 1032 6.88 -34.05 -31.89
C ASP A 1032 8.33 -34.56 -31.97
N ALA A 1033 9.31 -33.69 -32.23
CA ALA A 1033 10.73 -34.07 -32.22
C ALA A 1033 11.20 -34.56 -30.84
N ILE A 1034 10.68 -34.00 -29.74
CA ILE A 1034 11.02 -34.43 -28.37
C ILE A 1034 10.41 -35.80 -28.05
N TYR A 1035 9.15 -36.03 -28.41
CA TYR A 1035 8.39 -37.20 -27.95
C TYR A 1035 8.22 -38.32 -28.99
N GLY A 1036 8.49 -38.06 -30.26
CA GLY A 1036 8.41 -39.05 -31.35
C GLY A 1036 6.98 -39.46 -31.73
N GLU A 1037 5.97 -38.66 -31.38
CA GLU A 1037 4.55 -38.91 -31.69
C GLU A 1037 3.96 -37.69 -32.41
N LEU A 1038 3.11 -37.92 -33.42
CA LEU A 1038 2.25 -36.87 -33.99
C LEU A 1038 1.18 -36.53 -32.94
N ILE A 1039 1.21 -35.32 -32.38
CA ILE A 1039 0.20 -34.80 -31.42
C ILE A 1039 -1.17 -34.61 -32.07
#